data_AF-A0A2U8VM41-F1
#
_entry.id   AF-A0A2U8VM41-F1
#
_cell.length_a   1.000
_cell.length_b   1.000
_cell.length_c   1.000
_cell.angle_alpha   90.00
_cell.angle_beta   90.00
_cell.angle_gamma   90.00
#
_symmetry.space_group_name_H-M   'P 1'
#
loop_
_entity.id
_entity.type
_entity.pdbx_description
1 polymer ?
#
loop_
_entity_poly.entity_id
_entity_poly.type
_entity_poly.pdbx_seq_one_letter_code
_entity_poly.pdbx_strand_id
1 'polypeptide(L)'
;MVPAQRRREGRGVSRTDRNRYEEPRPLGTPMLWSRAALDLLKQLKRLGTDGRRWLRRPGSVTWAAPFNGGVAVALEPGTAPDSVRIAVRMGDAPERAIEGVEVFAGDGAPLLVAPLPRAGAGSCTLSVQTGGRTHRQSFVLGPGRYAGRIEGVRDYGLEGWVSPLFPCDTPRVQLVIDGEAGEPVPLDRFRRFLMAGGEGGWNAFRLPLPPRVLDGSEHRLGVRAGETLLDLGSWRARPKFHIETAGSDGLSGWYFDRSAEDAPTTLRIVTDGITRASATTHARADLRAAFGRGWASFAFEEPIEPGSLLVAGPEGSGRVVGRVGSDLLGRIGAHRAEARAALLGSDGRASERAALSLARRRALRARIHDVERRAPTASIAFQPGAAAGSAPSFTPGEAVRPTVQPPPVCAIVPVYDGLADLRLCLAALLPQLALRRVRAILIDDASPDPEVGRYLAELESRRYPGLTIVRNAQNLGFIATVNRGLAMLARGEDALLLNADTVLPPGAVERLARHCHVRPGIASVTPMSNTATILSFPSTTEHNPAPLGLDAAALDAAFAGHGAEPVEIPTGVGFCMHLNRAALDEVGPLSLDWGRGYCEEVEWCLTARDLGWVHLAATDTFVMHEGSVSFTPAARLALLAVNHARLEALYPDYVPELEAFTRADPLEPLREAVLLRLLAGRFARLTLHLTHGFGGGTKRFIADLCALPRAPEHEVAVLRPVDTDGEDRRWELSLDRAGVSLTLKADRIEPLLAGLEARGVAVALHVHARLFLTGDVLAGLLDGRRPYAVTLHDFQWYCPRVNLTDGRRFYCGEPPPQVCQICVARDLDYDFADQAGLIQSDMPGFLAFNARLLRGASALLAPSHDTAGRYARRFGLTDIAVVPHPEPDPKPVPDRSRRARNPGAPLHVAVVGAIAEHKGYEILLRLCEQAARERAPLFLTVIGHTIDTPRLLRFGNAAVTGLYAPEELPRLLAETDPDLVFLPSVWPETYSYVLSEIREAGYPTVAFDLGAPAERIRAEGGGHLIPPTRDAKVLLDALLALGDPPALTPVPRPPVLNLEAYYRACGF
;
A
#
# COMPACT_ATOMS: atom_id res chain seq x y z
N MET A 1 -48.61 -4.64 -48.55
CA MET A 1 -49.13 -3.61 -49.48
C MET A 1 -48.03 -2.63 -49.79
N VAL A 2 -47.95 -2.17 -51.05
CA VAL A 2 -46.97 -1.22 -51.63
C VAL A 2 -47.80 -0.48 -52.71
N PRO A 3 -47.81 0.87 -52.79
CA PRO A 3 -46.72 1.54 -53.51
C PRO A 3 -46.33 2.99 -53.08
N ALA A 4 -45.02 3.24 -53.22
CA ALA A 4 -44.40 4.36 -53.96
C ALA A 4 -44.54 5.82 -53.44
N GLN A 5 -43.55 6.72 -53.59
CA GLN A 5 -42.18 6.68 -54.15
C GLN A 5 -41.38 7.89 -53.58
N ARG A 6 -40.17 8.33 -53.99
CA ARG A 6 -39.37 8.11 -55.22
C ARG A 6 -37.87 7.91 -54.95
N ARG A 7 -37.04 8.93 -55.21
CA ARG A 7 -35.56 9.01 -55.30
C ARG A 7 -35.18 10.52 -55.18
N ARG A 8 -33.93 10.98 -54.97
CA ARG A 8 -32.66 10.50 -55.56
C ARG A 8 -31.39 11.00 -54.84
N GLU A 9 -30.30 10.25 -55.06
CA GLU A 9 -28.86 10.47 -54.80
C GLU A 9 -28.33 11.90 -54.44
N GLY A 10 -27.34 11.98 -53.52
CA GLY A 10 -26.46 13.17 -53.36
C GLY A 10 -25.41 13.07 -52.23
N ARG A 11 -24.11 13.15 -52.54
CA ARG A 11 -22.99 13.16 -51.56
C ARG A 11 -22.77 14.56 -50.96
N GLY A 12 -22.28 14.67 -49.72
CA GLY A 12 -21.71 15.92 -49.21
C GLY A 12 -21.18 15.86 -47.77
N VAL A 13 -19.93 16.27 -47.53
CA VAL A 13 -19.35 16.47 -46.20
C VAL A 13 -19.22 17.97 -45.93
N SER A 14 -19.71 18.44 -44.78
CA SER A 14 -19.08 19.56 -44.08
C SER A 14 -19.30 19.44 -42.57
N ARG A 15 -18.38 20.00 -41.78
CA ARG A 15 -18.34 19.93 -40.32
C ARG A 15 -18.02 21.31 -39.77
N THR A 16 -18.98 22.22 -39.87
CA THR A 16 -18.87 23.60 -39.36
C THR A 16 -20.20 24.07 -38.82
N ASP A 17 -20.30 24.16 -37.50
CA ASP A 17 -20.58 25.48 -36.94
C ASP A 17 -19.78 25.66 -35.65
N ARG A 18 -19.16 26.84 -35.49
CA ARG A 18 -18.40 27.23 -34.30
C ARG A 18 -19.10 28.46 -33.72
N ASN A 19 -19.77 28.30 -32.57
CA ASN A 19 -20.20 29.47 -31.81
C ASN A 19 -18.97 30.34 -31.47
N ARG A 20 -19.00 31.59 -31.92
CA ARG A 20 -18.14 32.65 -31.40
C ARG A 20 -18.76 33.18 -30.11
N TYR A 21 -17.95 33.52 -29.12
CA TYR A 21 -17.59 34.91 -28.84
C TYR A 21 -16.66 35.00 -27.64
N GLU A 22 -15.54 35.70 -27.80
CA GLU A 22 -14.93 36.55 -26.76
C GLU A 22 -14.01 37.57 -27.48
N GLU A 23 -13.78 38.73 -26.86
CA GLU A 23 -13.20 39.91 -27.52
C GLU A 23 -11.66 40.00 -27.43
N PRO A 24 -11.00 40.85 -28.25
CA PRO A 24 -9.56 41.05 -28.17
C PRO A 24 -9.17 41.69 -26.84
N ARG A 25 -8.23 41.08 -26.12
CA ARG A 25 -7.63 41.69 -24.92
C ARG A 25 -6.74 42.87 -25.31
N PRO A 26 -6.65 43.93 -24.48
CA PRO A 26 -5.72 45.03 -24.72
C PRO A 26 -4.26 44.54 -24.70
N LEU A 27 -3.45 45.06 -25.62
CA LEU A 27 -2.00 44.89 -25.63
C LEU A 27 -1.44 45.46 -24.30
N GLY A 28 -0.83 44.61 -23.47
CA GLY A 28 -0.13 45.03 -22.26
C GLY A 28 -0.41 44.21 -20.98
N THR A 29 -1.50 43.44 -20.89
CA THR A 29 -1.76 42.62 -19.69
C THR A 29 -0.91 41.33 -19.71
N PRO A 30 0.05 41.13 -18.79
CA PRO A 30 0.95 39.98 -18.85
C PRO A 30 0.25 38.67 -18.45
N MET A 31 0.35 37.63 -19.27
CA MET A 31 -0.01 36.29 -18.82
C MET A 31 1.10 35.70 -17.95
N LEU A 32 0.71 35.14 -16.78
CA LEU A 32 1.62 34.46 -15.86
C LEU A 32 1.96 33.04 -16.35
N TRP A 33 3.24 32.68 -16.23
CA TRP A 33 3.79 31.45 -16.81
C TRP A 33 3.83 30.27 -15.82
N SER A 34 3.51 29.07 -16.30
CA SER A 34 3.67 27.84 -15.51
C SER A 34 5.16 27.48 -15.38
N ARG A 35 5.53 26.64 -14.40
CA ARG A 35 6.93 26.24 -14.15
C ARG A 35 7.65 25.69 -15.39
N ALA A 36 6.97 24.86 -16.18
CA ALA A 36 7.51 24.33 -17.44
C ALA A 36 7.78 25.41 -18.49
N ALA A 37 6.96 26.47 -18.52
CA ALA A 37 7.18 27.64 -19.37
C ALA A 37 8.30 28.55 -18.80
N LEU A 38 8.37 28.72 -17.47
CA LEU A 38 9.48 29.42 -16.82
C LEU A 38 10.83 28.74 -17.11
N ASP A 39 10.84 27.42 -17.26
CA ASP A 39 12.00 26.70 -17.77
C ASP A 39 12.23 26.96 -19.27
N LEU A 40 11.21 26.97 -20.14
CA LEU A 40 11.33 27.36 -21.56
C LEU A 40 12.08 28.70 -21.74
N LEU A 41 11.81 29.73 -20.91
CA LEU A 41 12.56 31.00 -20.94
C LEU A 41 14.08 30.79 -20.74
N LYS A 42 14.47 29.88 -19.85
CA LYS A 42 15.87 29.47 -19.61
C LYS A 42 16.42 28.59 -20.74
N GLN A 43 15.56 27.94 -21.54
CA GLN A 43 15.94 27.14 -22.70
C GLN A 43 16.13 28.00 -23.96
N LEU A 44 15.20 28.90 -24.30
CA LEU A 44 15.29 29.83 -25.44
C LEU A 44 16.54 30.73 -25.35
N LYS A 45 16.91 31.15 -24.13
CA LYS A 45 18.17 31.85 -23.81
C LYS A 45 19.45 31.07 -24.22
N ARG A 46 19.35 29.80 -24.63
CA ARG A 46 20.45 28.94 -25.11
C ARG A 46 20.40 28.63 -26.61
N LEU A 47 19.32 28.96 -27.33
CA LEU A 47 19.00 28.41 -28.67
C LEU A 47 19.41 29.31 -29.86
N GLY A 48 20.60 29.94 -29.79
CA GLY A 48 21.21 30.55 -30.97
C GLY A 48 21.79 29.48 -31.89
N THR A 49 21.28 29.36 -33.12
CA THR A 49 21.50 28.21 -34.05
C THR A 49 22.96 27.82 -34.27
N ASP A 50 23.88 28.78 -34.24
CA ASP A 50 25.30 28.59 -34.55
C ASP A 50 26.20 28.91 -33.34
N GLY A 51 25.64 28.90 -32.12
CA GLY A 51 26.31 29.30 -30.87
C GLY A 51 26.65 30.80 -30.77
N ARG A 52 26.57 31.56 -31.87
CA ARG A 52 26.78 33.00 -31.92
C ARG A 52 25.50 33.75 -31.51
N ARG A 53 25.51 34.29 -30.29
CA ARG A 53 24.45 35.18 -29.77
C ARG A 53 24.31 36.41 -30.67
N TRP A 54 23.10 36.75 -31.08
CA TRP A 54 22.80 38.15 -31.41
C TRP A 54 22.77 38.99 -30.12
N LEU A 55 23.12 40.28 -30.22
CA LEU A 55 23.28 41.22 -29.11
C LEU A 55 24.26 40.80 -27.98
N ARG A 56 25.57 40.93 -28.25
CA ARG A 56 26.60 41.12 -27.21
C ARG A 56 26.82 42.62 -26.91
N ARG A 57 25.99 43.24 -26.05
CA ARG A 57 26.25 44.51 -25.33
C ARG A 57 25.09 44.80 -24.35
N PRO A 58 25.30 45.58 -23.27
CA PRO A 58 24.22 45.97 -22.37
C PRO A 58 23.26 46.96 -23.06
N GLY A 59 21.97 46.75 -22.85
CA GLY A 59 20.86 47.51 -23.42
C GLY A 59 19.54 46.80 -23.13
N SER A 60 18.40 47.45 -23.36
CA SER A 60 17.07 47.00 -22.91
C SER A 60 16.55 45.67 -23.49
N VAL A 61 17.30 45.02 -24.39
CA VAL A 61 16.94 43.75 -25.05
C VAL A 61 18.08 42.75 -24.86
N THR A 62 17.82 41.67 -24.13
CA THR A 62 18.81 40.62 -23.83
C THR A 62 19.05 39.68 -25.03
N TRP A 63 18.00 39.35 -25.78
CA TRP A 63 18.06 38.57 -27.03
C TRP A 63 16.72 38.64 -27.79
N ALA A 64 16.74 38.29 -29.08
CA ALA A 64 15.54 38.14 -29.92
C ALA A 64 15.73 37.02 -30.96
N ALA A 65 14.69 36.24 -31.24
CA ALA A 65 14.72 35.13 -32.19
C ALA A 65 13.32 34.80 -32.77
N PRO A 66 13.22 34.32 -34.03
CA PRO A 66 11.99 33.76 -34.58
C PRO A 66 11.62 32.44 -33.88
N PHE A 67 10.31 32.15 -33.75
CA PHE A 67 9.75 30.98 -33.09
C PHE A 67 8.29 30.76 -33.51
N ASN A 68 7.92 29.53 -33.92
CA ASN A 68 6.54 29.11 -34.24
C ASN A 68 5.78 30.02 -35.23
N GLY A 69 6.44 30.50 -36.29
CA GLY A 69 5.85 31.49 -37.19
C GLY A 69 5.60 32.87 -36.57
N GLY A 70 6.29 33.18 -35.47
CA GLY A 70 6.35 34.47 -34.78
C GLY A 70 7.77 34.84 -34.38
N VAL A 71 7.91 35.83 -33.51
CA VAL A 71 9.18 36.31 -32.93
C VAL A 71 9.03 36.41 -31.43
N ALA A 72 10.04 35.97 -30.69
CA ALA A 72 10.20 36.20 -29.26
C ALA A 72 11.34 37.20 -29.00
N VAL A 73 11.12 38.19 -28.13
CA VAL A 73 12.09 39.21 -27.73
C VAL A 73 12.15 39.28 -26.20
N ALA A 74 13.31 39.02 -25.61
CA ALA A 74 13.52 39.09 -24.17
C ALA A 74 14.15 40.43 -23.78
N LEU A 75 13.59 41.06 -22.74
CA LEU A 75 13.98 42.38 -22.26
C LEU A 75 14.81 42.28 -20.97
N GLU A 76 15.68 43.27 -20.72
CA GLU A 76 16.36 43.33 -19.43
C GLU A 76 15.35 43.63 -18.30
N PRO A 77 15.48 43.02 -17.10
CA PRO A 77 14.58 43.26 -15.97
C PRO A 77 14.42 44.76 -15.66
N GLY A 78 13.18 45.21 -15.53
CA GLY A 78 12.84 46.63 -15.36
C GLY A 78 12.61 47.41 -16.66
N THR A 79 12.85 46.82 -17.84
CA THR A 79 12.44 47.41 -19.12
C THR A 79 10.92 47.34 -19.27
N ALA A 80 10.27 48.48 -19.54
CA ALA A 80 8.84 48.53 -19.82
C ALA A 80 8.52 47.89 -21.18
N PRO A 81 7.60 46.90 -21.27
CA PRO A 81 7.20 46.24 -22.53
C PRO A 81 6.90 47.22 -23.66
N ASP A 82 6.09 48.24 -23.40
CA ASP A 82 5.58 49.17 -24.41
C ASP A 82 6.64 50.16 -24.95
N SER A 83 7.81 50.22 -24.31
CA SER A 83 8.96 51.01 -24.77
C SER A 83 9.72 50.35 -25.94
N VAL A 84 9.31 49.13 -26.32
CA VAL A 84 9.98 48.28 -27.30
C VAL A 84 9.08 48.10 -28.51
N ARG A 85 9.54 48.53 -29.69
CA ARG A 85 8.82 48.30 -30.95
C ARG A 85 9.48 47.20 -31.76
N ILE A 86 8.67 46.30 -32.32
CA ILE A 86 9.13 45.19 -33.15
C ILE A 86 8.65 45.45 -34.58
N ALA A 87 9.58 45.40 -35.54
CA ALA A 87 9.31 45.52 -36.97
C ALA A 87 10.04 44.42 -37.74
N VAL A 88 9.54 44.06 -38.92
CA VAL A 88 10.10 43.02 -39.78
C VAL A 88 10.08 43.42 -41.25
N ARG A 89 11.09 42.97 -41.98
CA ARG A 89 11.16 42.97 -43.45
C ARG A 89 11.34 41.53 -43.93
N MET A 90 10.50 41.12 -44.88
CA MET A 90 10.57 39.81 -45.56
C MET A 90 11.06 40.02 -47.01
N GLY A 91 12.18 39.40 -47.37
CA GLY A 91 12.86 39.64 -48.65
C GLY A 91 13.17 41.13 -48.87
N ASP A 92 12.94 41.60 -50.09
CA ASP A 92 13.11 43.00 -50.49
C ASP A 92 11.88 43.89 -50.20
N ALA A 93 10.90 43.41 -49.43
CA ALA A 93 9.74 44.19 -49.03
C ALA A 93 10.11 45.40 -48.14
N PRO A 94 9.26 46.44 -48.03
CA PRO A 94 9.44 47.48 -47.01
C PRO A 94 9.31 46.90 -45.59
N GLU A 95 10.11 47.44 -44.68
CA GLU A 95 10.05 47.13 -43.24
C GLU A 95 8.73 47.63 -42.63
N ARG A 96 8.02 46.76 -41.89
CA ARG A 96 6.71 47.05 -41.27
C ARG A 96 6.71 46.70 -39.79
N ALA A 97 5.99 47.48 -38.98
CA ALA A 97 5.74 47.12 -37.59
C ALA A 97 4.94 45.80 -37.49
N ILE A 98 5.13 45.05 -36.42
CA ILE A 98 4.35 43.85 -36.10
C ILE A 98 3.23 44.20 -35.12
N GLU A 99 2.01 43.83 -35.46
CA GLU A 99 0.81 43.95 -34.60
C GLU A 99 0.56 42.64 -33.84
N GLY A 100 -0.20 42.69 -32.75
CA GLY A 100 -0.47 41.50 -31.91
C GLY A 100 0.71 41.07 -31.04
N VAL A 101 1.44 42.04 -30.46
CA VAL A 101 2.53 41.78 -29.51
C VAL A 101 1.96 41.38 -28.14
N GLU A 102 2.00 40.09 -27.82
CA GLU A 102 1.65 39.56 -26.50
C GLU A 102 2.81 39.78 -25.51
N VAL A 103 2.47 40.24 -24.30
CA VAL A 103 3.42 40.47 -23.20
C VAL A 103 3.34 39.33 -22.21
N PHE A 104 4.50 38.82 -21.78
CA PHE A 104 4.61 37.73 -20.81
C PHE A 104 5.58 38.10 -19.69
N ALA A 105 5.17 37.82 -18.44
CA ALA A 105 5.94 38.15 -17.25
C ALA A 105 5.93 37.00 -16.22
N GLY A 106 6.95 37.01 -15.37
CA GLY A 106 7.19 36.09 -14.26
C GLY A 106 8.41 36.57 -13.47
N ASP A 107 9.01 35.73 -12.64
CA ASP A 107 10.17 36.08 -11.79
C ASP A 107 11.50 36.24 -12.58
N GLY A 108 11.54 37.12 -13.58
CA GLY A 108 12.69 37.34 -14.45
C GLY A 108 12.48 38.37 -15.57
N ALA A 109 13.28 38.24 -16.63
CA ALA A 109 13.22 39.07 -17.83
C ALA A 109 11.84 39.03 -18.51
N PRO A 110 11.19 40.18 -18.81
CA PRO A 110 9.96 40.21 -19.61
C PRO A 110 10.19 39.62 -21.01
N LEU A 111 9.18 38.93 -21.54
CA LEU A 111 9.20 38.42 -22.91
C LEU A 111 8.05 39.03 -23.72
N LEU A 112 8.37 39.55 -24.90
CA LEU A 112 7.39 39.91 -25.93
C LEU A 112 7.33 38.77 -26.96
N VAL A 113 6.14 38.39 -27.40
CA VAL A 113 5.95 37.47 -28.54
C VAL A 113 4.98 38.08 -29.53
N ALA A 114 5.29 38.04 -30.83
CA ALA A 114 4.45 38.61 -31.87
C ALA A 114 4.41 37.72 -33.13
N PRO A 115 3.28 37.63 -33.86
CA PRO A 115 3.15 36.80 -35.06
C PRO A 115 3.94 37.38 -36.24
N LEU A 116 4.56 36.54 -37.07
CA LEU A 116 5.17 36.98 -38.32
C LEU A 116 4.12 37.00 -39.45
N PRO A 117 4.18 37.98 -40.37
CA PRO A 117 3.41 37.92 -41.60
C PRO A 117 3.70 36.62 -42.37
N ARG A 118 2.67 35.88 -42.78
CA ARG A 118 2.77 34.57 -43.47
C ARG A 118 3.31 34.67 -44.93
N ALA A 119 4.15 35.66 -45.24
CA ALA A 119 4.52 36.06 -46.59
C ALA A 119 5.95 35.62 -46.98
N GLY A 120 6.04 34.47 -47.66
CA GLY A 120 7.21 34.07 -48.46
C GLY A 120 8.41 33.49 -47.70
N ALA A 121 9.01 32.44 -48.25
CA ALA A 121 10.33 31.98 -47.84
C ALA A 121 11.41 32.95 -48.35
N GLY A 122 12.41 33.27 -47.53
CA GLY A 122 13.47 34.23 -47.87
C GLY A 122 14.21 34.78 -46.66
N SER A 123 14.93 35.87 -46.87
CA SER A 123 15.57 36.62 -45.78
C SER A 123 14.54 37.38 -44.95
N CYS A 124 14.70 37.38 -43.62
CA CYS A 124 13.85 38.08 -42.68
C CYS A 124 14.71 39.02 -41.83
N THR A 125 14.72 40.32 -42.13
CA THR A 125 15.34 41.30 -41.22
C THR A 125 14.36 41.62 -40.10
N LEU A 126 14.65 41.12 -38.90
CA LEU A 126 13.99 41.55 -37.67
C LEU A 126 14.64 42.83 -37.16
N SER A 127 13.82 43.80 -36.76
CA SER A 127 14.23 45.13 -36.32
C SER A 127 13.55 45.47 -34.99
N VAL A 128 14.34 45.51 -33.91
CA VAL A 128 13.86 45.83 -32.56
C VAL A 128 14.32 47.24 -32.19
N GLN A 129 13.36 48.11 -31.84
CA GLN A 129 13.60 49.50 -31.45
C GLN A 129 13.40 49.69 -29.95
N THR A 130 14.42 50.23 -29.28
CA THR A 130 14.39 50.60 -27.85
C THR A 130 15.15 51.89 -27.62
N GLY A 131 14.58 52.85 -26.87
CA GLY A 131 15.28 54.10 -26.51
C GLY A 131 15.79 54.89 -27.72
N GLY A 132 15.06 54.89 -28.83
CA GLY A 132 15.45 55.54 -30.09
C GLY A 132 16.52 54.82 -30.92
N ARG A 133 17.09 53.70 -30.45
CA ARG A 133 18.06 52.87 -31.20
C ARG A 133 17.35 51.71 -31.88
N THR A 134 17.73 51.42 -33.13
CA THR A 134 17.22 50.27 -33.90
C THR A 134 18.28 49.19 -34.02
N HIS A 135 17.98 47.99 -33.53
CA HIS A 135 18.83 46.81 -33.68
C HIS A 135 18.25 45.91 -34.76
N ARG A 136 19.01 45.64 -35.84
CA ARG A 136 18.57 44.79 -36.97
C ARG A 136 19.37 43.48 -37.04
N GLN A 137 18.70 42.38 -37.38
CA GLN A 137 19.31 41.08 -37.67
C GLN A 137 18.56 40.39 -38.82
N SER A 138 19.29 39.94 -39.83
CA SER A 138 18.72 39.05 -40.85
C SER A 138 18.80 37.59 -40.39
N PHE A 139 17.64 36.94 -40.38
CA PHE A 139 17.48 35.49 -40.32
C PHE A 139 17.18 34.97 -41.74
N VAL A 140 17.41 33.68 -42.00
CA VAL A 140 16.88 33.03 -43.22
C VAL A 140 15.68 32.18 -42.78
N LEU A 141 14.50 32.51 -43.29
CA LEU A 141 13.25 31.81 -42.99
C LEU A 141 12.77 31.04 -44.21
N GLY A 142 12.31 29.81 -44.00
CA GLY A 142 11.72 29.01 -45.06
C GLY A 142 11.32 27.62 -44.59
N PRO A 143 10.61 26.86 -45.45
CA PRO A 143 10.32 25.45 -45.22
C PRO A 143 11.61 24.69 -44.87
N GLY A 144 11.56 23.87 -43.81
CA GLY A 144 12.72 23.07 -43.40
C GLY A 144 13.64 23.70 -42.35
N ARG A 145 13.45 24.97 -41.96
CA ARG A 145 14.22 25.61 -40.87
C ARG A 145 13.41 25.69 -39.57
N TYR A 146 13.97 25.14 -38.50
CA TYR A 146 13.31 25.00 -37.19
C TYR A 146 14.23 25.47 -36.05
N ALA A 147 13.64 26.02 -34.99
CA ALA A 147 14.24 25.98 -33.65
C ALA A 147 13.85 24.66 -32.98
N GLY A 148 14.51 24.31 -31.88
CA GLY A 148 14.11 23.16 -31.07
C GLY A 148 15.12 22.80 -30.00
N ARG A 149 14.73 21.89 -29.11
CA ARG A 149 15.61 21.34 -28.09
C ARG A 149 15.30 19.87 -27.82
N ILE A 150 16.36 19.08 -27.68
CA ILE A 150 16.34 17.78 -27.00
C ILE A 150 16.35 18.03 -25.48
N GLU A 151 15.37 17.47 -24.78
CA GLU A 151 15.24 17.64 -23.33
C GLU A 151 16.05 16.59 -22.58
N GLY A 152 15.99 15.33 -23.03
CA GLY A 152 16.75 14.20 -22.50
C GLY A 152 16.24 12.87 -23.08
N VAL A 153 16.60 11.76 -22.42
CA VAL A 153 16.03 10.44 -22.68
C VAL A 153 15.14 10.04 -21.49
N ARG A 154 13.88 9.69 -21.76
CA ARG A 154 12.94 9.09 -20.79
C ARG A 154 12.42 7.80 -21.37
N ASP A 155 12.41 6.71 -20.59
CA ASP A 155 11.76 5.45 -20.98
C ASP A 155 12.17 5.00 -22.40
N TYR A 156 13.49 5.09 -22.68
CA TYR A 156 14.15 4.86 -23.97
C TYR A 156 13.59 5.61 -25.20
N GLY A 157 12.80 6.67 -24.99
CA GLY A 157 12.52 7.69 -26.00
C GLY A 157 13.40 8.93 -25.83
N LEU A 158 13.99 9.42 -26.93
CA LEU A 158 14.61 10.74 -27.00
C LEU A 158 13.48 11.79 -27.04
N GLU A 159 13.31 12.52 -25.94
CA GLU A 159 12.26 13.53 -25.81
C GLU A 159 12.76 14.94 -26.14
N GLY A 160 11.86 15.74 -26.68
CA GLY A 160 12.14 17.14 -26.98
C GLY A 160 11.02 17.79 -27.77
N TRP A 161 11.36 18.90 -28.40
CA TRP A 161 10.46 19.64 -29.29
C TRP A 161 11.24 20.37 -30.37
N VAL A 162 10.57 20.63 -31.49
CA VAL A 162 11.00 21.63 -32.47
C VAL A 162 9.90 22.67 -32.63
N SER A 163 10.18 23.73 -33.37
CA SER A 163 9.20 24.75 -33.72
C SER A 163 9.61 25.36 -35.06
N PRO A 164 8.70 25.41 -36.05
CA PRO A 164 9.03 25.94 -37.36
C PRO A 164 9.30 27.45 -37.29
N LEU A 165 10.41 27.89 -37.90
CA LEU A 165 10.74 29.31 -37.96
C LEU A 165 9.88 30.06 -38.99
N PHE A 166 9.23 29.33 -39.90
CA PHE A 166 8.31 29.82 -40.90
C PHE A 166 7.06 28.92 -40.94
N PRO A 167 5.82 29.45 -41.02
CA PRO A 167 4.60 28.63 -41.00
C PRO A 167 4.59 27.53 -42.08
N CYS A 168 4.37 26.28 -41.67
CA CYS A 168 4.30 25.10 -42.54
C CYS A 168 3.32 24.07 -41.98
N ASP A 169 3.04 23.01 -42.75
CA ASP A 169 2.35 21.81 -42.26
C ASP A 169 3.09 21.16 -41.08
N THR A 170 2.40 20.27 -40.33
CA THR A 170 2.92 19.63 -39.12
C THR A 170 4.36 19.14 -39.31
N PRO A 171 5.34 19.63 -38.51
CA PRO A 171 6.73 19.32 -38.74
C PRO A 171 7.02 17.81 -38.72
N ARG A 172 8.04 17.40 -39.47
CA ARG A 172 8.60 16.05 -39.38
C ARG A 172 10.04 16.09 -38.89
N VAL A 173 10.39 15.14 -38.03
CA VAL A 173 11.70 15.03 -37.38
C VAL A 173 12.31 13.65 -37.60
N GLN A 174 13.63 13.59 -37.67
CA GLN A 174 14.43 12.40 -37.92
C GLN A 174 15.38 12.20 -36.75
N LEU A 175 15.38 11.00 -36.15
CA LEU A 175 16.40 10.64 -35.18
C LEU A 175 17.76 10.53 -35.88
N VAL A 176 18.79 11.12 -35.28
CA VAL A 176 20.17 11.10 -35.79
C VAL A 176 21.07 10.34 -34.82
N ILE A 177 21.87 9.43 -35.35
CA ILE A 177 22.74 8.51 -34.62
C ILE A 177 24.07 8.48 -35.37
N ASP A 178 25.14 8.94 -34.73
CA ASP A 178 26.52 8.93 -35.26
C ASP A 178 26.69 9.66 -36.61
N GLY A 179 25.75 10.58 -36.92
CA GLY A 179 25.69 11.33 -38.17
C GLY A 179 24.69 10.78 -39.19
N GLU A 180 24.28 9.51 -39.07
CA GLU A 180 23.19 8.93 -39.87
C GLU A 180 21.83 9.41 -39.36
N ALA A 181 20.94 9.81 -40.27
CA ALA A 181 19.61 10.34 -39.92
C ALA A 181 18.49 9.49 -40.52
N GLY A 182 17.66 8.88 -39.66
CA GLY A 182 16.61 7.93 -40.04
C GLY A 182 15.34 8.56 -40.62
N GLU A 183 14.25 7.79 -40.67
CA GLU A 183 13.00 8.22 -41.31
C GLU A 183 12.31 9.42 -40.63
N PRO A 184 11.66 10.34 -41.39
CA PRO A 184 10.99 11.50 -40.80
C PRO A 184 9.62 11.12 -40.22
N VAL A 185 9.44 11.21 -38.90
CA VAL A 185 8.14 11.02 -38.24
C VAL A 185 7.43 12.37 -38.01
N PRO A 186 6.09 12.44 -38.13
CA PRO A 186 5.33 13.64 -37.76
C PRO A 186 5.34 13.87 -36.24
N LEU A 187 5.09 15.12 -35.84
CA LEU A 187 4.92 15.47 -34.43
C LEU A 187 3.47 15.29 -33.97
N ASP A 188 3.30 14.63 -32.84
CA ASP A 188 2.02 14.12 -32.32
C ASP A 188 1.77 14.47 -30.84
N ARG A 189 2.72 15.13 -30.17
CA ARG A 189 2.62 15.49 -28.75
C ARG A 189 2.35 16.98 -28.55
N PHE A 190 1.22 17.28 -27.92
CA PHE A 190 0.83 18.65 -27.56
C PHE A 190 1.62 19.16 -26.35
N ARG A 191 2.19 20.37 -26.47
CA ARG A 191 2.69 21.16 -25.35
C ARG A 191 2.18 22.59 -25.45
N ARG A 192 1.46 23.02 -24.42
CA ARG A 192 0.75 24.33 -24.38
C ARG A 192 1.68 25.54 -24.60
N PHE A 193 2.96 25.42 -24.25
CA PHE A 193 3.98 26.47 -24.44
C PHE A 193 4.53 26.57 -25.87
N LEU A 194 4.17 25.64 -26.77
CA LEU A 194 4.52 25.67 -28.20
C LEU A 194 3.37 26.25 -29.05
N MET A 195 2.38 26.89 -28.42
CA MET A 195 1.39 27.72 -29.10
C MET A 195 1.86 29.17 -29.10
N ALA A 196 1.82 29.84 -30.24
CA ALA A 196 2.06 31.28 -30.36
C ALA A 196 0.89 31.92 -31.10
N GLY A 197 0.35 33.04 -30.60
CA GLY A 197 -0.83 33.68 -31.18
C GLY A 197 -2.09 32.79 -31.22
N GLY A 198 -2.18 31.78 -30.34
CA GLY A 198 -3.29 30.82 -30.28
C GLY A 198 -3.22 29.63 -31.24
N GLU A 199 -2.24 29.56 -32.14
CA GLU A 199 -2.05 28.43 -33.08
C GLU A 199 -0.83 27.56 -32.72
N GLY A 200 -0.85 26.27 -33.08
CA GLY A 200 0.26 25.33 -32.89
C GLY A 200 0.12 24.39 -31.69
N GLY A 201 1.21 24.19 -30.94
CA GLY A 201 1.25 23.34 -29.74
C GLY A 201 1.68 21.88 -29.97
N TRP A 202 1.29 21.25 -31.08
CA TRP A 202 1.59 19.84 -31.41
C TRP A 202 3.01 19.61 -31.96
N ASN A 203 4.01 20.33 -31.42
CA ASN A 203 5.38 20.36 -31.95
C ASN A 203 6.41 19.68 -31.02
N ALA A 204 5.98 18.81 -30.11
CA ALA A 204 6.86 17.97 -29.31
C ALA A 204 7.00 16.55 -29.89
N PHE A 205 8.11 15.88 -29.60
CA PHE A 205 8.39 14.50 -29.97
C PHE A 205 8.79 13.64 -28.76
N ARG A 206 8.58 12.34 -28.91
CA ARG A 206 9.33 11.30 -28.20
C ARG A 206 9.76 10.27 -29.25
N LEU A 207 11.02 10.33 -29.69
CA LEU A 207 11.53 9.43 -30.73
C LEU A 207 12.06 8.15 -30.08
N PRO A 208 11.53 6.97 -30.39
CA PRO A 208 12.05 5.72 -29.84
C PRO A 208 13.52 5.53 -30.24
N LEU A 209 14.40 5.27 -29.27
CA LEU A 209 15.78 4.91 -29.57
C LEU A 209 15.82 3.46 -30.10
N PRO A 210 16.41 3.20 -31.28
CA PRO A 210 16.50 1.86 -31.83
C PRO A 210 17.50 1.02 -31.02
N PRO A 211 17.37 -0.32 -30.99
CA PRO A 211 18.22 -1.20 -30.18
C PRO A 211 19.73 -1.00 -30.38
N ARG A 212 20.18 -0.58 -31.58
CA ARG A 212 21.61 -0.30 -31.87
C ARG A 212 22.23 0.82 -31.04
N VAL A 213 21.42 1.69 -30.43
CA VAL A 213 21.86 2.79 -29.52
C VAL A 213 21.88 2.34 -28.05
N LEU A 214 21.24 1.21 -27.75
CA LEU A 214 20.92 0.77 -26.41
C LEU A 214 21.80 -0.39 -25.92
N ASP A 215 22.87 -0.71 -26.64
CA ASP A 215 23.82 -1.78 -26.32
C ASP A 215 24.71 -1.47 -25.09
N GLY A 216 25.05 -0.19 -24.88
CA GLY A 216 25.99 0.28 -23.85
C GLY A 216 27.28 0.88 -24.41
N SER A 217 27.43 0.94 -25.73
CA SER A 217 28.42 1.76 -26.43
C SER A 217 28.11 3.26 -26.29
N GLU A 218 29.02 4.12 -26.77
CA GLU A 218 28.79 5.56 -26.80
C GLU A 218 28.45 6.00 -28.22
N HIS A 219 27.27 6.60 -28.37
CA HIS A 219 26.71 7.09 -29.63
C HIS A 219 26.47 8.59 -29.56
N ARG A 220 26.68 9.31 -30.66
CA ARG A 220 26.31 10.71 -30.77
C ARG A 220 24.86 10.81 -31.23
N LEU A 221 23.98 11.28 -30.35
CA LEU A 221 22.55 11.35 -30.63
C LEU A 221 22.11 12.76 -31.00
N GLY A 222 21.13 12.86 -31.90
CA GLY A 222 20.57 14.12 -32.32
C GLY A 222 19.17 13.98 -32.94
N VAL A 223 18.59 15.11 -33.34
CA VAL A 223 17.32 15.18 -34.05
C VAL A 223 17.44 16.18 -35.20
N ARG A 224 17.24 15.72 -36.43
CA ARG A 224 17.18 16.57 -37.63
C ARG A 224 15.74 16.92 -37.92
N ALA A 225 15.45 18.21 -38.09
CA ALA A 225 14.20 18.72 -38.60
C ALA A 225 14.51 19.53 -39.86
N GLY A 226 14.16 18.99 -41.04
CA GLY A 226 14.59 19.56 -42.32
C GLY A 226 16.11 19.78 -42.37
N GLU A 227 16.52 21.05 -42.41
CA GLU A 227 17.91 21.50 -42.45
C GLU A 227 18.50 21.87 -41.07
N THR A 228 17.71 21.85 -40.00
CA THR A 228 18.21 22.04 -38.61
C THR A 228 18.63 20.70 -38.04
N LEU A 229 19.85 20.61 -37.47
CA LEU A 229 20.28 19.51 -36.62
C LEU A 229 20.38 19.96 -35.16
N LEU A 230 19.68 19.27 -34.26
CA LEU A 230 19.86 19.36 -32.82
C LEU A 230 20.79 18.23 -32.37
N ASP A 231 21.87 18.55 -31.67
CA ASP A 231 22.84 17.57 -31.16
C ASP A 231 22.71 17.45 -29.63
N LEU A 232 22.55 16.22 -29.12
CA LEU A 232 22.65 15.90 -27.70
C LEU A 232 24.12 15.67 -27.30
N GLY A 233 24.98 15.36 -28.27
CA GLY A 233 26.35 14.90 -28.05
C GLY A 233 26.43 13.40 -27.73
N SER A 234 27.56 12.98 -27.15
CA SER A 234 27.77 11.62 -26.66
C SER A 234 26.73 11.21 -25.62
N TRP A 235 25.97 10.15 -25.91
CA TRP A 235 25.08 9.48 -24.97
C TRP A 235 25.39 7.97 -24.95
N ARG A 236 25.11 7.34 -23.81
CA ARG A 236 25.42 5.93 -23.57
C ARG A 236 24.49 5.38 -22.48
N ALA A 237 23.72 4.35 -22.82
CA ALA A 237 22.86 3.64 -21.87
C ALA A 237 23.67 3.12 -20.67
N ARG A 238 23.14 3.31 -19.45
CA ARG A 238 23.77 2.87 -18.19
C ARG A 238 22.72 2.23 -17.27
N PRO A 239 22.05 1.14 -17.70
CA PRO A 239 21.02 0.48 -16.92
C PRO A 239 21.58 -0.08 -15.60
N LYS A 240 20.76 -0.02 -14.57
CA LYS A 240 20.94 -0.63 -13.26
C LYS A 240 19.62 -1.29 -12.89
N PHE A 241 19.68 -2.59 -12.63
CA PHE A 241 18.50 -3.35 -12.28
C PHE A 241 18.84 -4.54 -11.39
N HIS A 242 17.80 -5.04 -10.75
CA HIS A 242 17.78 -6.17 -9.86
C HIS A 242 16.41 -6.85 -10.03
N ILE A 243 16.36 -8.14 -9.76
CA ILE A 243 15.14 -8.94 -9.76
C ILE A 243 15.07 -9.51 -8.35
N GLU A 244 14.03 -9.16 -7.62
CA GLU A 244 13.86 -9.48 -6.20
C GLU A 244 13.04 -10.78 -6.07
N THR A 245 11.97 -10.93 -6.85
CA THR A 245 11.25 -12.21 -7.01
C THR A 245 11.18 -12.60 -8.49
N ALA A 246 11.22 -13.92 -8.77
CA ALA A 246 11.03 -14.49 -10.10
C ALA A 246 10.56 -15.93 -9.95
N GLY A 247 9.31 -16.23 -10.32
CA GLY A 247 8.72 -17.55 -10.09
C GLY A 247 7.48 -17.82 -10.95
N SER A 248 6.72 -18.82 -10.53
CA SER A 248 5.40 -19.15 -11.08
C SER A 248 4.40 -18.00 -10.97
N ASP A 249 4.51 -17.22 -9.90
CA ASP A 249 3.47 -16.28 -9.45
C ASP A 249 3.83 -14.82 -9.79
N GLY A 250 4.89 -14.61 -10.58
CA GLY A 250 5.28 -13.30 -11.08
C GLY A 250 6.79 -13.04 -11.18
N LEU A 251 7.11 -11.77 -11.46
CA LEU A 251 8.48 -11.23 -11.55
C LEU A 251 8.51 -9.81 -10.97
N SER A 252 9.16 -9.61 -9.82
CA SER A 252 9.34 -8.28 -9.23
C SER A 252 10.82 -7.89 -9.09
N GLY A 253 11.07 -6.61 -8.85
CA GLY A 253 12.41 -6.10 -8.58
C GLY A 253 12.49 -4.61 -8.80
N TRP A 254 13.64 -4.14 -9.29
CA TRP A 254 13.80 -2.73 -9.65
C TRP A 254 14.71 -2.51 -10.85
N TYR A 255 14.45 -1.43 -11.59
CA TYR A 255 15.10 -1.03 -12.82
C TYR A 255 15.20 0.50 -12.92
N PHE A 256 16.35 1.04 -13.31
CA PHE A 256 16.51 2.43 -13.77
C PHE A 256 17.73 2.58 -14.69
N ASP A 257 17.76 3.60 -15.55
CA ASP A 257 18.98 3.97 -16.28
C ASP A 257 19.68 5.17 -15.62
N ARG A 258 20.99 5.09 -15.37
CA ARG A 258 21.79 6.21 -14.83
C ARG A 258 22.03 7.35 -15.82
N SER A 259 21.72 7.14 -17.11
CA SER A 259 21.83 8.13 -18.19
C SER A 259 20.49 8.78 -18.60
N ALA A 260 19.38 8.34 -17.98
CA ALA A 260 18.04 8.92 -18.16
C ALA A 260 17.67 9.89 -17.00
N GLU A 261 16.52 10.54 -17.10
CA GLU A 261 15.89 11.22 -15.94
C GLU A 261 15.25 10.21 -14.97
N ASP A 262 15.04 10.60 -13.70
CA ASP A 262 14.36 9.78 -12.69
C ASP A 262 12.84 9.86 -12.90
N ALA A 263 12.31 8.92 -13.68
CA ALA A 263 10.91 8.88 -14.11
C ALA A 263 10.45 7.43 -14.35
N PRO A 264 9.14 7.15 -14.29
CA PRO A 264 8.60 5.83 -14.59
C PRO A 264 9.09 5.31 -15.94
N THR A 265 9.59 4.07 -15.96
CA THR A 265 10.06 3.37 -17.16
C THR A 265 9.18 2.15 -17.39
N THR A 266 8.76 1.93 -18.64
CA THR A 266 8.01 0.74 -19.04
C THR A 266 8.96 -0.45 -19.09
N LEU A 267 8.56 -1.56 -18.48
CA LEU A 267 9.16 -2.88 -18.67
C LEU A 267 8.16 -3.79 -19.36
N ARG A 268 8.64 -4.68 -20.22
CA ARG A 268 7.84 -5.64 -20.97
C ARG A 268 8.44 -7.02 -20.90
N ILE A 269 7.57 -8.01 -20.86
CA ILE A 269 7.89 -9.41 -21.10
C ILE A 269 7.61 -9.70 -22.56
N VAL A 270 8.60 -10.23 -23.29
CA VAL A 270 8.51 -10.49 -24.73
C VAL A 270 8.90 -11.93 -25.04
N THR A 271 7.94 -12.76 -25.44
CA THR A 271 8.17 -14.14 -25.92
C THR A 271 7.97 -14.19 -27.43
N ASP A 272 8.90 -14.81 -28.15
CA ASP A 272 8.88 -14.95 -29.62
C ASP A 272 8.63 -13.64 -30.40
N GLY A 273 9.04 -12.51 -29.81
CA GLY A 273 8.87 -11.15 -30.37
C GLY A 273 7.55 -10.46 -30.01
N ILE A 274 6.63 -11.14 -29.32
CA ILE A 274 5.31 -10.62 -28.91
C ILE A 274 5.38 -10.16 -27.46
N THR A 275 4.94 -8.92 -27.15
CA THR A 275 4.74 -8.49 -25.76
C THR A 275 3.64 -9.34 -25.10
N ARG A 276 3.96 -10.05 -24.03
CA ARG A 276 3.02 -10.82 -23.20
C ARG A 276 2.42 -9.98 -22.08
N ALA A 277 3.29 -9.29 -21.33
CA ALA A 277 2.91 -8.46 -20.20
C ALA A 277 3.72 -7.16 -20.20
N SER A 278 3.18 -6.10 -19.58
CA SER A 278 3.86 -4.81 -19.42
C SER A 278 3.61 -4.22 -18.04
N ALA A 279 4.67 -3.82 -17.36
CA ALA A 279 4.65 -3.13 -16.07
C ALA A 279 5.34 -1.75 -16.22
N THR A 280 5.06 -0.82 -15.32
CA THR A 280 5.74 0.48 -15.30
C THR A 280 6.38 0.68 -13.92
N THR A 281 7.60 1.23 -13.87
CA THR A 281 8.29 1.36 -12.57
C THR A 281 7.57 2.33 -11.63
N HIS A 282 7.28 1.88 -10.42
CA HIS A 282 6.67 2.63 -9.32
C HIS A 282 7.72 3.15 -8.32
N ALA A 283 7.27 4.02 -7.41
CA ALA A 283 8.15 4.72 -6.48
C ALA A 283 8.59 3.84 -5.30
N ARG A 284 9.87 3.87 -4.92
CA ARG A 284 10.36 3.22 -3.68
C ARG A 284 11.40 4.06 -2.92
N ALA A 285 11.21 4.15 -1.59
CA ALA A 285 11.94 5.08 -0.73
C ALA A 285 13.37 4.62 -0.41
N ASP A 286 13.57 3.31 -0.27
CA ASP A 286 14.86 2.63 -0.09
C ASP A 286 15.77 2.85 -1.31
N LEU A 287 15.24 2.68 -2.53
CA LEU A 287 15.97 2.89 -3.78
C LEU A 287 16.32 4.38 -3.99
N ARG A 288 15.43 5.28 -3.55
CA ARG A 288 15.69 6.72 -3.51
C ARG A 288 16.85 7.06 -2.58
N ALA A 289 16.93 6.42 -1.41
CA ALA A 289 18.04 6.60 -0.47
C ALA A 289 19.35 5.97 -0.97
N ALA A 290 19.30 4.77 -1.55
CA ALA A 290 20.48 4.02 -1.99
C ALA A 290 21.11 4.55 -3.30
N PHE A 291 20.29 5.04 -4.24
CA PHE A 291 20.75 5.39 -5.59
C PHE A 291 20.35 6.80 -6.06
N GLY A 292 19.58 7.56 -5.28
CA GLY A 292 19.04 8.85 -5.70
C GLY A 292 17.97 8.74 -6.79
N ARG A 293 17.27 7.59 -6.87
CA ARG A 293 16.24 7.28 -7.88
C ARG A 293 14.96 6.81 -7.20
N GLY A 294 13.86 7.52 -7.39
CA GLY A 294 12.56 7.13 -6.85
C GLY A 294 11.84 6.09 -7.69
N TRP A 295 11.77 6.29 -9.01
CA TRP A 295 10.86 5.56 -9.90
C TRP A 295 11.50 4.30 -10.49
N ALA A 296 11.78 3.33 -9.62
CA ALA A 296 12.62 2.18 -9.95
C ALA A 296 11.95 0.81 -9.75
N SER A 297 11.01 0.64 -8.82
CA SER A 297 10.48 -0.70 -8.47
C SER A 297 9.45 -1.20 -9.48
N PHE A 298 9.34 -2.51 -9.73
CA PHE A 298 8.37 -3.09 -10.66
C PHE A 298 7.87 -4.46 -10.20
N ALA A 299 6.69 -4.85 -10.66
CA ALA A 299 6.15 -6.19 -10.54
C ALA A 299 5.38 -6.57 -11.82
N PHE A 300 5.40 -7.85 -12.16
CA PHE A 300 4.48 -8.51 -13.08
C PHE A 300 3.81 -9.63 -12.27
N GLU A 301 2.48 -9.67 -12.24
CA GLU A 301 1.68 -10.56 -11.37
C GLU A 301 1.22 -11.85 -12.07
N GLU A 302 1.72 -12.10 -13.29
CA GLU A 302 1.38 -13.27 -14.10
C GLU A 302 2.57 -14.22 -14.28
N PRO A 303 2.34 -15.54 -14.46
CA PRO A 303 3.39 -16.51 -14.78
C PRO A 303 4.09 -16.16 -16.09
N ILE A 304 5.41 -15.98 -16.06
CA ILE A 304 6.20 -15.61 -17.25
C ILE A 304 6.89 -16.83 -17.86
N GLU A 305 6.62 -17.06 -19.15
CA GLU A 305 7.17 -18.15 -19.95
C GLU A 305 8.73 -18.18 -19.87
N PRO A 306 9.36 -19.26 -19.37
CA PRO A 306 10.81 -19.37 -19.31
C PRO A 306 11.45 -19.22 -20.69
N GLY A 307 12.37 -18.26 -20.82
CA GLY A 307 12.97 -17.88 -22.09
C GLY A 307 12.53 -16.50 -22.60
N SER A 308 11.45 -15.92 -22.06
CA SER A 308 10.98 -14.56 -22.38
C SER A 308 12.05 -13.49 -22.15
N LEU A 309 12.08 -12.45 -22.97
CA LEU A 309 12.97 -11.30 -22.78
C LEU A 309 12.32 -10.28 -21.85
N LEU A 310 13.05 -9.83 -20.82
CA LEU A 310 12.70 -8.63 -20.06
C LEU A 310 13.28 -7.42 -20.82
N VAL A 311 12.39 -6.65 -21.45
CA VAL A 311 12.72 -5.50 -22.29
C VAL A 311 12.31 -4.22 -21.57
N ALA A 312 13.25 -3.31 -21.32
CA ALA A 312 12.97 -1.98 -20.80
C ALA A 312 12.75 -1.00 -21.96
N GLY A 313 11.65 -0.25 -21.94
CA GLY A 313 11.15 0.62 -23.00
C GLY A 313 9.88 0.08 -23.68
N PRO A 314 9.03 0.97 -24.24
CA PRO A 314 7.75 0.60 -24.83
C PRO A 314 7.89 -0.19 -26.13
N GLU A 315 6.78 -0.74 -26.62
CA GLU A 315 6.73 -1.56 -27.83
C GLU A 315 7.28 -0.83 -29.07
N GLY A 316 7.94 -1.59 -29.96
CA GLY A 316 8.73 -1.04 -31.07
C GLY A 316 10.08 -0.42 -30.67
N SER A 317 10.43 -0.41 -29.38
CA SER A 317 11.69 0.16 -28.88
C SER A 317 12.25 -0.58 -27.65
N GLY A 318 13.33 -0.06 -27.08
CA GLY A 318 13.84 -0.51 -25.78
C GLY A 318 15.00 -1.49 -25.84
N ARG A 319 15.56 -1.75 -24.65
CA ARG A 319 16.73 -2.61 -24.42
C ARG A 319 16.30 -3.93 -23.80
N VAL A 320 16.79 -5.06 -24.31
CA VAL A 320 16.80 -6.32 -23.55
C VAL A 320 17.71 -6.12 -22.34
N VAL A 321 17.12 -6.01 -21.15
CA VAL A 321 17.86 -5.80 -19.90
C VAL A 321 18.20 -7.14 -19.24
N GLY A 322 17.33 -8.14 -19.40
CA GLY A 322 17.64 -9.54 -19.09
C GLY A 322 16.77 -10.50 -19.91
N ARG A 323 16.99 -11.80 -19.75
CA ARG A 323 16.03 -12.84 -20.14
C ARG A 323 15.48 -13.45 -18.86
N VAL A 324 14.16 -13.66 -18.78
CA VAL A 324 13.57 -14.49 -17.73
C VAL A 324 14.05 -15.91 -17.97
N GLY A 325 14.94 -16.38 -17.10
CA GLY A 325 15.70 -17.62 -17.29
C GLY A 325 17.11 -17.47 -17.89
N SER A 326 17.66 -16.27 -18.12
CA SER A 326 19.11 -16.14 -18.38
C SER A 326 19.80 -14.88 -17.80
N ASP A 327 20.96 -15.13 -17.18
CA ASP A 327 22.15 -14.29 -17.08
C ASP A 327 22.16 -12.97 -16.26
N LEU A 328 21.09 -12.61 -15.54
CA LEU A 328 21.26 -11.86 -14.27
C LEU A 328 20.99 -12.71 -13.03
N LEU A 329 20.10 -13.69 -13.12
CA LEU A 329 19.96 -14.78 -12.14
C LEU A 329 21.32 -15.43 -11.84
N GLY A 330 22.24 -15.47 -12.82
CA GLY A 330 23.60 -15.98 -12.66
C GLY A 330 24.55 -15.21 -11.71
N ARG A 331 24.16 -14.08 -11.10
CA ARG A 331 25.00 -13.37 -10.09
C ARG A 331 24.54 -13.56 -8.64
N ILE A 332 23.23 -13.49 -8.38
CA ILE A 332 22.68 -14.02 -7.12
C ILE A 332 22.88 -15.54 -7.10
N GLY A 333 22.72 -16.18 -8.27
CA GLY A 333 23.10 -17.55 -8.58
C GLY A 333 24.61 -17.83 -8.60
N ALA A 334 25.49 -16.80 -8.67
CA ALA A 334 26.92 -16.98 -8.46
C ALA A 334 27.21 -17.13 -6.96
N HIS A 335 26.61 -16.34 -6.07
CA HIS A 335 26.75 -16.58 -4.64
C HIS A 335 25.91 -17.76 -4.13
N ARG A 336 24.80 -18.12 -4.77
CA ARG A 336 24.16 -19.45 -4.61
C ARG A 336 24.92 -20.59 -5.33
N ALA A 337 25.97 -20.25 -6.08
CA ALA A 337 27.08 -21.11 -6.52
C ALA A 337 28.40 -20.82 -5.75
N GLU A 338 28.33 -20.05 -4.65
CA GLU A 338 29.38 -19.86 -3.63
C GLU A 338 28.83 -19.88 -2.15
N ALA A 339 27.73 -20.60 -1.84
CA ALA A 339 27.05 -20.62 -0.51
C ALA A 339 27.43 -21.75 0.51
N ARG A 340 26.59 -22.73 0.89
CA ARG A 340 26.38 -24.00 0.15
C ARG A 340 27.67 -24.78 -0.18
N ALA A 341 28.68 -24.80 0.72
CA ALA A 341 30.11 -25.05 0.44
C ALA A 341 30.55 -25.98 -0.71
N ALA A 342 30.60 -27.29 -0.52
CA ALA A 342 31.18 -28.21 -1.51
C ALA A 342 30.69 -29.65 -1.29
N LEU A 343 29.59 -30.01 -1.96
CA LEU A 343 29.06 -31.38 -1.95
C LEU A 343 29.60 -32.22 -3.11
N LEU A 344 29.65 -31.67 -4.33
CA LEU A 344 29.52 -32.52 -5.50
C LEU A 344 30.80 -32.74 -6.32
N GLY A 345 31.87 -31.98 -6.07
CA GLY A 345 33.15 -32.15 -6.76
C GLY A 345 33.13 -31.61 -8.20
N SER A 346 34.25 -31.80 -8.90
CA SER A 346 34.61 -31.13 -10.16
C SER A 346 33.86 -31.61 -11.41
N ASP A 347 33.18 -32.76 -11.34
CA ASP A 347 32.97 -33.61 -12.52
C ASP A 347 31.59 -33.43 -13.18
N GLY A 348 30.66 -32.73 -12.53
CA GLY A 348 29.52 -32.02 -13.15
C GLY A 348 28.44 -32.83 -13.90
N ARG A 349 28.54 -34.16 -14.00
CA ARG A 349 27.63 -34.97 -14.83
C ARG A 349 26.48 -35.58 -14.03
N ALA A 350 25.28 -35.04 -14.23
CA ALA A 350 24.03 -35.70 -13.86
C ALA A 350 23.59 -36.69 -14.95
N SER A 351 23.28 -37.93 -14.57
CA SER A 351 22.59 -38.90 -15.42
C SER A 351 21.57 -39.69 -14.59
N GLU A 352 20.30 -39.40 -14.83
CA GLU A 352 19.09 -40.15 -14.45
C GLU A 352 18.72 -40.31 -12.95
N ARG A 353 17.41 -40.15 -12.72
CA ARG A 353 16.55 -40.58 -11.59
C ARG A 353 16.53 -39.79 -10.27
N ALA A 354 15.26 -39.63 -9.85
CA ALA A 354 14.71 -39.45 -8.51
C ALA A 354 14.92 -38.10 -7.80
N ALA A 355 13.86 -37.71 -7.06
CA ALA A 355 13.93 -36.73 -5.99
C ALA A 355 15.07 -37.04 -5.01
N LEU A 356 15.56 -36.02 -4.29
CA LEU A 356 16.67 -36.17 -3.36
C LEU A 356 16.31 -37.16 -2.24
N SER A 357 16.78 -38.40 -2.38
CA SER A 357 16.53 -39.46 -1.41
C SER A 357 16.99 -39.08 -0.01
N LEU A 358 16.39 -39.69 1.01
CA LEU A 358 16.75 -39.49 2.43
C LEU A 358 18.28 -39.58 2.66
N ALA A 359 18.96 -40.49 1.96
CA ALA A 359 20.42 -40.61 1.99
C ALA A 359 21.16 -39.38 1.42
N ARG A 360 20.68 -38.79 0.31
CA ARG A 360 21.23 -37.54 -0.23
C ARG A 360 20.95 -36.34 0.68
N ARG A 361 19.78 -36.25 1.33
CA ARG A 361 19.45 -35.19 2.31
C ARG A 361 20.27 -35.31 3.60
N ARG A 362 20.37 -36.52 4.18
CA ARG A 362 21.25 -36.81 5.33
C ARG A 362 22.73 -36.52 5.00
N ALA A 363 23.20 -36.82 3.77
CA ALA A 363 24.56 -36.48 3.31
C ALA A 363 24.77 -34.97 3.05
N LEU A 364 23.71 -34.23 2.69
CA LEU A 364 23.73 -32.77 2.59
C LEU A 364 23.88 -32.13 3.97
N ARG A 365 23.03 -32.53 4.93
CA ARG A 365 23.05 -32.09 6.33
C ARG A 365 24.40 -32.34 7.02
N ALA A 366 24.94 -33.55 6.89
CA ALA A 366 26.25 -33.92 7.42
C ALA A 366 27.42 -33.05 6.91
N ARG A 367 27.24 -32.36 5.77
CA ARG A 367 28.27 -31.54 5.13
C ARG A 367 28.06 -30.04 5.31
N ILE A 368 26.82 -29.59 5.54
CA ILE A 368 26.55 -28.28 6.15
C ILE A 368 27.28 -28.19 7.51
N HIS A 369 27.12 -29.22 8.35
CA HIS A 369 27.86 -29.37 9.61
C HIS A 369 29.38 -29.39 9.48
N ASP A 370 29.94 -29.90 8.38
CA ASP A 370 31.40 -29.94 8.19
C ASP A 370 31.97 -28.57 7.78
N VAL A 371 31.12 -27.67 7.29
CA VAL A 371 31.45 -26.28 6.96
C VAL A 371 31.34 -25.40 8.19
N GLU A 372 30.19 -25.47 8.87
CA GLU A 372 29.90 -24.76 10.13
C GLU A 372 31.02 -24.96 11.17
N ARG A 373 31.56 -26.19 11.28
CA ARG A 373 32.64 -26.53 12.22
C ARG A 373 34.05 -26.14 11.77
N ARG A 374 34.28 -25.83 10.48
CA ARG A 374 35.63 -25.54 9.94
C ARG A 374 35.87 -24.06 9.68
N ALA A 375 34.82 -23.25 9.57
CA ALA A 375 34.94 -21.80 9.47
C ALA A 375 33.67 -21.12 10.03
N PRO A 376 33.75 -20.37 11.15
CA PRO A 376 32.58 -19.67 11.73
C PRO A 376 31.98 -18.56 10.85
N THR A 377 32.60 -18.24 9.70
CA THR A 377 32.30 -17.06 8.86
C THR A 377 32.53 -17.31 7.35
N ALA A 378 32.25 -18.50 6.80
CA ALA A 378 32.57 -18.80 5.38
C ALA A 378 31.55 -19.65 4.60
N SER A 379 31.59 -19.50 3.27
CA SER A 379 30.65 -20.04 2.27
C SER A 379 31.35 -20.31 0.90
N ILE A 380 30.99 -21.39 0.16
CA ILE A 380 31.43 -21.76 -1.23
C ILE A 380 30.36 -22.64 -1.96
N ALA A 381 30.51 -23.04 -3.25
CA ALA A 381 29.53 -23.79 -4.10
C ALA A 381 29.59 -25.32 -4.27
N PHE A 382 28.43 -25.99 -4.08
CA PHE A 382 27.87 -26.93 -5.07
C PHE A 382 26.55 -26.44 -5.71
N GLN A 383 26.36 -26.85 -6.97
CA GLN A 383 25.06 -26.96 -7.63
C GLN A 383 24.84 -28.40 -8.12
N PRO A 384 23.59 -28.86 -8.17
CA PRO A 384 23.16 -29.63 -9.34
C PRO A 384 21.78 -29.20 -9.87
N GLY A 385 21.54 -29.44 -11.16
CA GLY A 385 20.20 -29.75 -11.68
C GLY A 385 19.95 -31.27 -11.67
N ALA A 386 18.80 -31.80 -12.06
CA ALA A 386 17.56 -31.16 -12.55
C ALA A 386 16.35 -32.04 -12.16
N ALA A 387 15.12 -31.58 -12.45
CA ALA A 387 13.87 -32.20 -11.97
C ALA A 387 13.40 -33.44 -12.76
N ALA A 388 12.57 -34.28 -12.12
CA ALA A 388 11.50 -35.07 -12.74
C ALA A 388 10.60 -35.72 -11.67
N GLY A 389 9.27 -35.63 -11.84
CA GLY A 389 8.30 -36.45 -11.09
C GLY A 389 7.01 -35.71 -10.71
N SER A 390 5.91 -35.99 -11.43
CA SER A 390 4.56 -35.58 -11.05
C SER A 390 4.03 -36.45 -9.91
N ALA A 391 3.57 -35.86 -8.80
CA ALA A 391 2.86 -36.58 -7.75
C ALA A 391 1.47 -37.04 -8.25
N PRO A 392 1.00 -38.25 -7.89
CA PRO A 392 -0.34 -38.73 -8.24
C PRO A 392 -1.42 -38.10 -7.34
N SER A 393 -2.55 -37.73 -7.91
CA SER A 393 -3.74 -37.35 -7.15
C SER A 393 -4.39 -38.60 -6.52
N PHE A 394 -4.42 -38.64 -5.19
CA PHE A 394 -5.17 -39.67 -4.46
C PHE A 394 -6.60 -39.21 -4.16
N THR A 395 -7.57 -40.07 -4.46
CA THR A 395 -8.97 -39.92 -4.04
C THR A 395 -9.14 -40.27 -2.56
N PRO A 396 -10.07 -39.64 -1.81
CA PRO A 396 -10.39 -40.03 -0.44
C PRO A 396 -10.78 -41.51 -0.35
N GLY A 397 -10.13 -42.26 0.55
CA GLY A 397 -10.47 -43.64 0.86
C GLY A 397 -11.61 -43.75 1.87
N GLU A 398 -12.32 -44.88 1.87
CA GLU A 398 -13.44 -45.13 2.78
C GLU A 398 -13.03 -45.13 4.26
N ALA A 399 -13.94 -44.69 5.14
CA ALA A 399 -13.71 -44.59 6.58
C ALA A 399 -13.59 -45.97 7.26
N VAL A 400 -12.35 -46.43 7.46
CA VAL A 400 -12.03 -47.63 8.23
C VAL A 400 -12.21 -47.35 9.72
N ARG A 401 -13.13 -48.07 10.38
CA ARG A 401 -13.23 -48.02 11.85
C ARG A 401 -12.00 -48.70 12.48
N PRO A 402 -11.30 -48.06 13.44
CA PRO A 402 -10.09 -48.63 14.03
C PRO A 402 -10.43 -49.88 14.85
N THR A 403 -9.86 -51.03 14.44
CA THR A 403 -10.04 -52.35 15.07
C THR A 403 -8.93 -52.70 16.08
N VAL A 404 -7.97 -51.79 16.30
CA VAL A 404 -6.78 -51.99 17.14
C VAL A 404 -6.76 -50.91 18.23
N GLN A 405 -6.43 -51.28 19.47
CA GLN A 405 -6.17 -50.28 20.51
C GLN A 405 -4.85 -49.57 20.20
N PRO A 406 -4.78 -48.22 20.22
CA PRO A 406 -3.53 -47.50 19.97
C PRO A 406 -2.45 -47.86 21.01
N PRO A 407 -1.15 -47.68 20.73
CA PRO A 407 -0.07 -48.02 21.66
C PRO A 407 -0.12 -47.26 23.00
N PRO A 408 0.74 -47.62 23.97
CA PRO A 408 1.05 -46.76 25.11
C PRO A 408 1.71 -45.45 24.65
N VAL A 409 1.56 -44.38 25.43
CA VAL A 409 2.06 -43.03 25.11
C VAL A 409 2.87 -42.47 26.26
N CYS A 410 4.02 -41.86 25.96
CA CYS A 410 4.81 -41.10 26.90
C CYS A 410 4.79 -39.61 26.56
N ALA A 411 4.17 -38.80 27.42
CA ALA A 411 4.30 -37.34 27.37
C ALA A 411 5.72 -36.92 27.74
N ILE A 412 6.35 -36.09 26.93
CA ILE A 412 7.68 -35.50 27.17
C ILE A 412 7.46 -34.01 27.39
N VAL A 413 7.70 -33.56 28.63
CA VAL A 413 7.47 -32.19 29.07
C VAL A 413 8.80 -31.54 29.41
N PRO A 414 9.40 -30.75 28.49
CA PRO A 414 10.55 -29.90 28.81
C PRO A 414 10.10 -28.73 29.68
N VAL A 415 10.86 -28.42 30.73
CA VAL A 415 10.59 -27.34 31.68
C VAL A 415 11.79 -26.40 31.72
N TYR A 416 11.55 -25.11 31.57
CA TYR A 416 12.56 -24.08 31.81
C TYR A 416 11.87 -22.79 32.27
N ASP A 417 11.91 -22.55 33.59
CA ASP A 417 11.10 -21.51 34.26
C ASP A 417 9.57 -21.81 34.15
N GLY A 418 8.71 -20.82 34.42
CA GLY A 418 7.26 -20.90 34.12
C GLY A 418 6.42 -21.65 35.16
N LEU A 419 6.68 -21.47 36.46
CA LEU A 419 6.02 -22.22 37.53
C LEU A 419 4.48 -22.15 37.54
N ALA A 420 3.90 -21.02 37.13
CA ALA A 420 2.45 -20.85 37.11
C ALA A 420 1.80 -21.78 36.06
N ASP A 421 2.33 -21.75 34.85
CA ASP A 421 1.82 -22.48 33.69
C ASP A 421 2.11 -23.98 33.82
N LEU A 422 3.31 -24.32 34.32
CA LEU A 422 3.72 -25.68 34.69
C LEU A 422 2.75 -26.33 35.69
N ARG A 423 2.21 -25.57 36.65
CA ARG A 423 1.20 -26.07 37.61
C ARG A 423 -0.13 -26.38 36.92
N LEU A 424 -0.54 -25.59 35.93
CA LEU A 424 -1.76 -25.83 35.15
C LEU A 424 -1.58 -27.05 34.23
N CYS A 425 -0.45 -27.15 33.52
CA CYS A 425 -0.09 -28.29 32.68
C CYS A 425 -0.09 -29.60 33.47
N LEU A 426 0.57 -29.63 34.63
CA LEU A 426 0.62 -30.84 35.45
C LEU A 426 -0.71 -31.15 36.14
N ALA A 427 -1.53 -30.15 36.50
CA ALA A 427 -2.90 -30.39 36.98
C ALA A 427 -3.78 -31.05 35.91
N ALA A 428 -3.57 -30.73 34.62
CA ALA A 428 -4.24 -31.34 33.48
C ALA A 428 -3.69 -32.72 33.07
N LEU A 429 -2.38 -32.92 33.16
CA LEU A 429 -1.69 -34.15 32.74
C LEU A 429 -1.75 -35.27 33.79
N LEU A 430 -1.55 -34.97 35.08
CA LEU A 430 -1.46 -35.98 36.15
C LEU A 430 -2.70 -36.90 36.25
N PRO A 431 -3.96 -36.43 36.08
CA PRO A 431 -5.13 -37.31 36.07
C PRO A 431 -5.12 -38.34 34.93
N GLN A 432 -4.53 -38.01 33.78
CA GLN A 432 -4.53 -38.86 32.58
C GLN A 432 -3.53 -40.03 32.73
N LEU A 433 -2.47 -39.87 33.53
CA LEU A 433 -1.52 -40.95 33.85
C LEU A 433 -2.16 -42.13 34.60
N ALA A 434 -3.28 -41.90 35.30
CA ALA A 434 -4.01 -42.94 36.03
C ALA A 434 -4.56 -44.05 35.11
N LEU A 435 -4.70 -43.78 33.80
CA LEU A 435 -5.20 -44.72 32.80
C LEU A 435 -4.19 -45.83 32.43
N ARG A 436 -2.98 -45.82 33.01
CA ARG A 436 -1.89 -46.83 32.86
C ARG A 436 -1.35 -47.07 31.44
N ARG A 437 -1.96 -46.49 30.41
CA ARG A 437 -1.49 -46.47 29.02
C ARG A 437 -0.77 -45.16 28.67
N VAL A 438 -0.90 -44.14 29.53
CA VAL A 438 -0.16 -42.88 29.45
C VAL A 438 0.83 -42.80 30.60
N ARG A 439 2.06 -42.37 30.31
CA ARG A 439 3.06 -41.96 31.30
C ARG A 439 3.66 -40.60 30.93
N ALA A 440 4.46 -40.01 31.81
CA ALA A 440 5.13 -38.74 31.56
C ALA A 440 6.61 -38.77 31.97
N ILE A 441 7.45 -38.09 31.19
CA ILE A 441 8.81 -37.70 31.55
C ILE A 441 8.85 -36.18 31.58
N LEU A 442 9.03 -35.62 32.77
CA LEU A 442 9.17 -34.19 33.03
C LEU A 442 10.67 -33.87 33.15
N ILE A 443 11.20 -32.97 32.31
CA ILE A 443 12.64 -32.72 32.18
C ILE A 443 12.95 -31.24 32.45
N ASP A 444 13.50 -30.97 33.62
CA ASP A 444 13.97 -29.64 34.03
C ASP A 444 15.30 -29.30 33.32
N ASP A 445 15.27 -28.30 32.45
CA ASP A 445 16.39 -27.85 31.64
C ASP A 445 17.26 -26.80 32.37
N ALA A 446 17.54 -27.10 33.64
CA ALA A 446 18.17 -26.19 34.61
C ALA A 446 17.42 -24.85 34.73
N SER A 447 16.15 -24.91 35.13
CA SER A 447 15.31 -23.73 35.37
C SER A 447 15.99 -22.73 36.33
N PRO A 448 15.95 -21.42 36.04
CA PRO A 448 16.64 -20.41 36.86
C PRO A 448 15.88 -20.09 38.16
N ASP A 449 14.57 -20.31 38.18
CA ASP A 449 13.71 -20.12 39.35
C ASP A 449 13.83 -21.28 40.37
N PRO A 450 14.29 -21.04 41.61
CA PRO A 450 14.35 -22.06 42.66
C PRO A 450 12.97 -22.60 43.08
N GLU A 451 11.87 -21.87 42.85
CA GLU A 451 10.52 -22.34 43.15
C GLU A 451 10.10 -23.50 42.24
N VAL A 452 10.46 -23.47 40.94
CA VAL A 452 10.32 -24.60 40.01
C VAL A 452 11.05 -25.83 40.55
N GLY A 453 12.34 -25.69 40.90
CA GLY A 453 13.14 -26.78 41.45
C GLY A 453 12.53 -27.41 42.71
N ARG A 454 11.92 -26.59 43.59
CA ARG A 454 11.23 -27.06 44.80
C ARG A 454 9.91 -27.76 44.49
N TYR A 455 9.11 -27.23 43.56
CA TYR A 455 7.85 -27.85 43.14
C TYR A 455 8.09 -29.22 42.49
N LEU A 456 9.15 -29.36 41.67
CA LEU A 456 9.56 -30.65 41.13
C LEU A 456 9.97 -31.66 42.21
N ALA A 457 10.71 -31.22 43.24
CA ALA A 457 11.06 -32.07 44.38
C ALA A 457 9.82 -32.48 45.21
N GLU A 458 8.80 -31.62 45.31
CA GLU A 458 7.53 -31.95 45.93
C GLU A 458 6.80 -33.05 45.14
N LEU A 459 6.74 -32.94 43.81
CA LEU A 459 6.13 -33.95 42.93
C LEU A 459 6.84 -35.31 43.00
N GLU A 460 8.19 -35.32 43.08
CA GLU A 460 8.97 -36.54 43.31
C GLU A 460 8.61 -37.19 44.66
N SER A 461 8.45 -36.39 45.72
CA SER A 461 8.08 -36.89 47.06
C SER A 461 6.70 -37.55 47.08
N ARG A 462 5.75 -37.05 46.27
CA ARG A 462 4.38 -37.57 46.12
C ARG A 462 4.30 -38.89 45.32
N ARG A 463 5.34 -39.25 44.56
CA ARG A 463 5.46 -40.53 43.81
C ARG A 463 4.25 -40.87 42.92
N TYR A 464 3.80 -39.93 42.09
CA TYR A 464 2.72 -40.16 41.14
C TYR A 464 3.00 -41.35 40.20
N PRO A 465 2.11 -42.37 40.12
CA PRO A 465 2.28 -43.48 39.19
C PRO A 465 2.36 -43.00 37.73
N GLY A 466 3.35 -43.47 36.99
CA GLY A 466 3.57 -43.07 35.59
C GLY A 466 4.32 -41.74 35.41
N LEU A 467 4.66 -41.01 36.47
CA LEU A 467 5.51 -39.81 36.37
C LEU A 467 6.99 -40.14 36.60
N THR A 468 7.85 -39.76 35.67
CA THR A 468 9.30 -39.71 35.82
C THR A 468 9.76 -38.25 35.80
N ILE A 469 10.59 -37.83 36.75
CA ILE A 469 11.19 -36.50 36.78
C ILE A 469 12.69 -36.64 36.52
N VAL A 470 13.22 -35.74 35.69
CA VAL A 470 14.61 -35.72 35.20
C VAL A 470 15.11 -34.28 35.27
N ARG A 471 16.41 -34.09 35.55
CA ARG A 471 17.04 -32.77 35.53
C ARG A 471 18.28 -32.77 34.64
N ASN A 472 18.50 -31.69 33.90
CA ASN A 472 19.76 -31.38 33.21
C ASN A 472 20.69 -30.63 34.18
N ALA A 473 22.01 -30.79 34.03
CA ALA A 473 23.00 -30.10 34.88
C ALA A 473 23.29 -28.66 34.43
N GLN A 474 22.83 -28.30 33.24
CA GLN A 474 22.94 -27.00 32.58
C GLN A 474 21.78 -26.91 31.57
N ASN A 475 21.41 -25.71 31.12
CA ASN A 475 20.45 -25.57 30.02
C ASN A 475 21.05 -26.16 28.72
N LEU A 476 20.37 -27.16 28.16
CA LEU A 476 20.71 -27.82 26.89
C LEU A 476 19.90 -27.24 25.72
N GLY A 477 18.78 -26.59 26.00
CA GLY A 477 17.83 -26.08 25.02
C GLY A 477 16.76 -27.11 24.68
N PHE A 478 15.57 -26.60 24.32
CA PHE A 478 14.35 -27.37 24.04
C PHE A 478 14.61 -28.66 23.25
N ILE A 479 15.28 -28.55 22.10
CA ILE A 479 15.53 -29.69 21.19
C ILE A 479 16.33 -30.82 21.87
N ALA A 480 17.41 -30.47 22.57
CA ALA A 480 18.27 -31.44 23.25
C ALA A 480 17.55 -32.10 24.44
N THR A 481 16.73 -31.31 25.15
CA THR A 481 15.90 -31.76 26.27
C THR A 481 14.77 -32.70 25.80
N VAL A 482 14.06 -32.36 24.73
CA VAL A 482 13.08 -33.25 24.08
C VAL A 482 13.75 -34.52 23.58
N ASN A 483 14.91 -34.42 22.91
CA ASN A 483 15.65 -35.60 22.43
C ASN A 483 16.12 -36.52 23.57
N ARG A 484 16.47 -35.97 24.74
CA ARG A 484 16.74 -36.75 25.96
C ARG A 484 15.49 -37.54 26.39
N GLY A 485 14.31 -36.95 26.29
CA GLY A 485 13.03 -37.62 26.52
C GLY A 485 12.72 -38.72 25.49
N LEU A 486 12.92 -38.45 24.20
CA LEU A 486 12.72 -39.43 23.12
C LEU A 486 13.63 -40.66 23.26
N ALA A 487 14.86 -40.46 23.73
CA ALA A 487 15.80 -41.55 24.05
C ALA A 487 15.39 -42.38 25.30
N MET A 488 14.41 -41.91 26.08
CA MET A 488 13.87 -42.57 27.28
C MET A 488 12.48 -43.22 27.05
N LEU A 489 12.01 -43.29 25.80
CA LEU A 489 10.80 -44.01 25.42
C LEU A 489 10.96 -45.53 25.56
N ALA A 490 9.89 -46.23 25.92
CA ALA A 490 9.83 -47.68 25.91
C ALA A 490 9.68 -48.24 24.49
N ARG A 491 9.94 -49.55 24.32
CA ARG A 491 9.80 -50.21 23.01
C ARG A 491 8.32 -50.28 22.61
N GLY A 492 7.97 -49.69 21.47
CA GLY A 492 6.60 -49.66 20.96
C GLY A 492 5.70 -48.63 21.67
N GLU A 493 6.28 -47.63 22.32
CA GLU A 493 5.58 -46.52 22.97
C GLU A 493 5.69 -45.25 22.13
N ASP A 494 4.55 -44.64 21.83
CA ASP A 494 4.46 -43.37 21.11
C ASP A 494 4.90 -42.21 22.02
N ALA A 495 5.33 -41.09 21.42
CA ALA A 495 5.63 -39.88 22.18
C ALA A 495 4.49 -38.86 22.05
N LEU A 496 4.27 -38.07 23.10
CA LEU A 496 3.54 -36.81 23.02
C LEU A 496 4.51 -35.69 23.42
N LEU A 497 4.92 -34.84 22.48
CA LEU A 497 5.59 -33.59 22.83
C LEU A 497 4.54 -32.67 23.45
N LEU A 498 4.85 -32.09 24.62
CA LEU A 498 3.91 -31.26 25.36
C LEU A 498 4.66 -30.14 26.09
N ASN A 499 4.45 -28.89 25.69
CA ASN A 499 5.05 -27.75 26.38
C ASN A 499 4.51 -27.59 27.81
N ALA A 500 5.34 -27.06 28.71
CA ALA A 500 4.97 -26.81 30.10
C ALA A 500 3.84 -25.77 30.29
N ASP A 501 3.51 -24.99 29.27
CA ASP A 501 2.48 -23.93 29.28
C ASP A 501 1.22 -24.30 28.47
N THR A 502 0.85 -25.59 28.50
CA THR A 502 -0.34 -26.13 27.84
C THR A 502 -1.32 -26.75 28.83
N VAL A 503 -2.61 -26.67 28.55
CA VAL A 503 -3.67 -27.26 29.39
C VAL A 503 -4.46 -28.27 28.56
N LEU A 504 -4.19 -29.56 28.80
CA LEU A 504 -4.88 -30.67 28.16
C LEU A 504 -6.30 -30.87 28.74
N PRO A 505 -7.34 -30.99 27.91
CA PRO A 505 -8.64 -31.47 28.38
C PRO A 505 -8.57 -32.97 28.73
N PRO A 506 -9.54 -33.51 29.47
CA PRO A 506 -9.60 -34.93 29.78
C PRO A 506 -9.63 -35.82 28.53
N GLY A 507 -8.81 -36.86 28.50
CA GLY A 507 -8.76 -37.82 27.38
C GLY A 507 -8.20 -37.25 26.08
N ALA A 508 -7.41 -36.17 26.14
CA ALA A 508 -6.75 -35.60 24.98
C ALA A 508 -5.71 -36.58 24.39
N VAL A 509 -4.91 -37.20 25.27
CA VAL A 509 -3.82 -38.11 24.87
C VAL A 509 -4.37 -39.33 24.15
N GLU A 510 -5.46 -39.94 24.68
CA GLU A 510 -6.15 -41.05 24.04
C GLU A 510 -6.76 -40.70 22.69
N ARG A 511 -7.32 -39.49 22.53
CA ARG A 511 -7.90 -39.02 21.25
C ARG A 511 -6.81 -38.81 20.19
N LEU A 512 -5.72 -38.14 20.54
CA LEU A 512 -4.56 -37.95 19.66
C LEU A 512 -3.96 -39.29 19.23
N ALA A 513 -3.76 -40.22 20.17
CA ALA A 513 -3.23 -41.56 19.90
C ALA A 513 -4.19 -42.39 19.01
N ARG A 514 -5.51 -42.33 19.26
CA ARG A 514 -6.52 -42.98 18.43
C ARG A 514 -6.49 -42.44 16.99
N HIS A 515 -6.38 -41.13 16.81
CA HIS A 515 -6.24 -40.53 15.47
C HIS A 515 -4.94 -40.95 14.78
N CYS A 516 -3.84 -41.03 15.53
CA CYS A 516 -2.53 -41.42 14.98
C CYS A 516 -2.48 -42.87 14.48
N HIS A 517 -3.39 -43.72 14.97
CA HIS A 517 -3.51 -45.14 14.57
C HIS A 517 -4.83 -45.47 13.88
N VAL A 518 -5.56 -44.47 13.35
CA VAL A 518 -6.79 -44.71 12.57
C VAL A 518 -6.52 -45.38 11.22
N ARG A 519 -5.36 -45.10 10.62
CA ARG A 519 -4.78 -45.82 9.47
C ARG A 519 -3.25 -45.89 9.59
N PRO A 520 -2.58 -46.88 8.97
CA PRO A 520 -1.13 -46.84 8.79
C PRO A 520 -0.68 -45.59 8.02
N GLY A 521 0.57 -45.15 8.26
CA GLY A 521 1.20 -44.04 7.53
C GLY A 521 1.03 -42.64 8.15
N ILE A 522 0.39 -42.51 9.32
CA ILE A 522 0.33 -41.22 10.04
C ILE A 522 1.54 -41.10 10.98
N ALA A 523 2.40 -40.10 10.75
CA ALA A 523 3.58 -39.83 11.58
C ALA A 523 3.26 -39.00 12.82
N SER A 524 2.31 -38.07 12.73
CA SER A 524 1.93 -37.25 13.89
C SER A 524 0.49 -36.74 13.85
N VAL A 525 -0.01 -36.34 15.02
CA VAL A 525 -1.29 -35.67 15.20
C VAL A 525 -1.13 -34.48 16.14
N THR A 526 -1.72 -33.35 15.77
CA THR A 526 -1.71 -32.09 16.54
C THR A 526 -3.16 -31.65 16.82
N PRO A 527 -3.54 -31.23 18.03
CA PRO A 527 -4.89 -30.74 18.32
C PRO A 527 -5.09 -29.30 17.83
N MET A 528 -6.35 -28.87 17.79
CA MET A 528 -6.69 -27.45 17.66
C MET A 528 -6.26 -26.68 18.93
N SER A 529 -5.98 -25.38 18.82
CA SER A 529 -5.55 -24.57 19.95
C SER A 529 -5.97 -23.11 19.81
N ASN A 530 -5.85 -22.33 20.88
CA ASN A 530 -6.01 -20.87 20.83
C ASN A 530 -4.80 -20.18 20.13
N THR A 531 -3.60 -20.76 20.21
CA THR A 531 -2.39 -20.22 19.55
C THR A 531 -1.53 -21.36 18.97
N ALA A 532 -1.77 -21.75 17.71
CA ALA A 532 -1.05 -22.83 17.03
C ALA A 532 -1.01 -22.66 15.49
N THR A 533 -0.62 -21.48 15.01
CA THR A 533 -0.53 -21.09 13.58
C THR A 533 -1.75 -21.56 12.77
N ILE A 534 -1.61 -22.54 11.88
CA ILE A 534 -2.67 -23.07 11.01
C ILE A 534 -3.79 -23.83 11.76
N LEU A 535 -3.58 -24.15 13.04
CA LEU A 535 -4.54 -24.84 13.93
C LEU A 535 -5.12 -23.89 15.01
N SER A 536 -4.92 -22.58 14.86
CA SER A 536 -5.43 -21.56 15.78
C SER A 536 -6.95 -21.42 15.67
N PHE A 537 -7.61 -21.11 16.79
CA PHE A 537 -9.05 -20.92 16.88
C PHE A 537 -9.45 -19.84 17.90
N PRO A 538 -10.46 -19.00 17.59
CA PRO A 538 -11.17 -18.96 16.30
C PRO A 538 -10.42 -18.16 15.22
N SER A 539 -9.63 -17.15 15.61
CA SER A 539 -8.78 -16.40 14.69
C SER A 539 -7.50 -17.15 14.33
N THR A 540 -6.99 -16.87 13.12
CA THR A 540 -5.69 -17.33 12.61
C THR A 540 -4.70 -16.17 12.43
N THR A 541 -5.13 -14.93 12.71
CA THR A 541 -4.41 -13.68 12.47
C THR A 541 -4.23 -12.91 13.79
N GLU A 542 -5.27 -12.86 14.61
CA GLU A 542 -5.27 -12.30 15.96
C GLU A 542 -4.80 -13.34 16.99
N HIS A 543 -4.28 -12.86 18.11
CA HIS A 543 -4.06 -13.71 19.28
C HIS A 543 -5.42 -14.02 19.96
N ASN A 544 -5.65 -15.29 20.31
CA ASN A 544 -6.87 -15.72 20.99
C ASN A 544 -6.58 -16.00 22.49
N PRO A 545 -6.68 -15.01 23.40
CA PRO A 545 -6.66 -15.28 24.84
C PRO A 545 -8.00 -15.93 25.27
N ALA A 546 -7.93 -17.05 26.01
CA ALA A 546 -9.06 -17.77 26.62
C ALA A 546 -10.45 -17.56 25.95
N PRO A 547 -10.69 -18.10 24.72
CA PRO A 547 -11.83 -17.74 23.89
C PRO A 547 -13.19 -17.77 24.62
N LEU A 548 -13.97 -16.69 24.50
CA LEU A 548 -15.28 -16.51 25.18
C LEU A 548 -15.23 -16.55 26.72
N GLY A 549 -14.05 -16.41 27.33
CA GLY A 549 -13.83 -16.59 28.77
C GLY A 549 -14.00 -18.05 29.23
N LEU A 550 -13.83 -19.02 28.32
CA LEU A 550 -14.03 -20.44 28.59
C LEU A 550 -12.70 -21.16 28.86
N ASP A 551 -12.74 -22.16 29.75
CA ASP A 551 -11.61 -23.04 29.99
C ASP A 551 -11.38 -24.06 28.85
N ALA A 552 -10.24 -24.74 28.89
CA ALA A 552 -9.85 -25.74 27.90
C ALA A 552 -10.86 -26.90 27.76
N ALA A 553 -11.54 -27.31 28.83
CA ALA A 553 -12.49 -28.42 28.80
C ALA A 553 -13.85 -28.00 28.22
N ALA A 554 -14.31 -26.78 28.47
CA ALA A 554 -15.52 -26.22 27.86
C ALA A 554 -15.35 -25.97 26.36
N LEU A 555 -14.16 -25.52 25.93
CA LEU A 555 -13.81 -25.38 24.51
C LEU A 555 -13.70 -26.75 23.84
N ASP A 556 -12.96 -27.69 24.43
CA ASP A 556 -12.80 -29.05 23.93
C ASP A 556 -14.14 -29.81 23.79
N ALA A 557 -15.05 -29.66 24.75
CA ALA A 557 -16.40 -30.25 24.67
C ALA A 557 -17.21 -29.73 23.46
N ALA A 558 -16.91 -28.54 22.93
CA ALA A 558 -17.53 -28.01 21.72
C ALA A 558 -16.94 -28.61 20.43
N PHE A 559 -15.63 -28.86 20.38
CA PHE A 559 -14.97 -29.59 19.28
C PHE A 559 -15.38 -31.07 19.28
N ALA A 560 -15.24 -31.77 20.41
CA ALA A 560 -15.67 -33.16 20.58
C ALA A 560 -17.17 -33.34 20.31
N GLY A 561 -17.99 -32.35 20.68
CA GLY A 561 -19.42 -32.32 20.41
C GLY A 561 -19.81 -31.99 18.97
N HIS A 562 -18.87 -31.56 18.12
CA HIS A 562 -19.07 -31.40 16.67
C HIS A 562 -18.69 -32.67 15.90
N GLY A 563 -17.59 -33.34 16.29
CA GLY A 563 -17.24 -34.68 15.81
C GLY A 563 -16.87 -34.75 14.33
N ALA A 564 -16.11 -33.76 13.83
CA ALA A 564 -15.54 -33.80 12.49
C ALA A 564 -14.46 -34.89 12.37
N GLU A 565 -14.22 -35.35 11.14
CA GLU A 565 -13.07 -36.20 10.81
C GLU A 565 -11.76 -35.39 10.87
N PRO A 566 -10.60 -36.02 11.18
CA PRO A 566 -9.32 -35.33 11.24
C PRO A 566 -8.85 -34.89 9.84
N VAL A 567 -8.22 -33.72 9.75
CA VAL A 567 -7.79 -33.09 8.49
C VAL A 567 -6.29 -33.31 8.28
N GLU A 568 -5.86 -33.64 7.06
CA GLU A 568 -4.43 -33.80 6.73
C GLU A 568 -3.75 -32.42 6.58
N ILE A 569 -2.57 -32.24 7.19
CA ILE A 569 -1.88 -30.95 7.32
C ILE A 569 -0.41 -31.02 6.86
N PRO A 570 0.18 -29.94 6.30
CA PRO A 570 1.52 -29.96 5.72
C PRO A 570 2.65 -30.14 6.75
N THR A 571 2.39 -29.77 8.01
CA THR A 571 3.26 -29.96 9.19
C THR A 571 2.40 -30.00 10.45
N GLY A 572 2.87 -30.67 11.50
CA GLY A 572 2.35 -30.49 12.86
C GLY A 572 2.91 -29.22 13.53
N VAL A 573 2.48 -28.95 14.78
CA VAL A 573 2.90 -27.79 15.58
C VAL A 573 3.37 -28.24 16.96
N GLY A 574 4.61 -27.88 17.34
CA GLY A 574 5.36 -28.56 18.41
C GLY A 574 4.84 -28.39 19.85
N PHE A 575 3.89 -27.50 20.11
CA PHE A 575 3.37 -27.21 21.46
C PHE A 575 2.68 -28.42 22.12
N CYS A 576 1.97 -29.22 21.32
CA CYS A 576 1.26 -30.42 21.74
C CYS A 576 1.16 -31.37 20.54
N MET A 577 2.12 -32.27 20.37
CA MET A 577 2.30 -33.05 19.14
C MET A 577 2.51 -34.53 19.44
N HIS A 578 1.52 -35.36 19.11
CA HIS A 578 1.61 -36.81 19.21
C HIS A 578 2.45 -37.36 18.05
N LEU A 579 3.44 -38.21 18.32
CA LEU A 579 4.37 -38.79 17.35
C LEU A 579 4.26 -40.32 17.35
N ASN A 580 4.02 -40.89 16.17
CA ASN A 580 3.97 -42.34 15.97
C ASN A 580 5.35 -42.97 16.19
N ARG A 581 5.45 -44.02 17.01
CA ARG A 581 6.72 -44.68 17.31
C ARG A 581 7.42 -45.22 16.06
N ALA A 582 6.66 -45.74 15.09
CA ALA A 582 7.25 -46.28 13.86
C ALA A 582 7.86 -45.19 12.97
N ALA A 583 7.23 -44.01 12.90
CA ALA A 583 7.79 -42.85 12.21
C ALA A 583 9.04 -42.31 12.94
N LEU A 584 9.02 -42.24 14.28
CA LEU A 584 10.17 -41.87 15.10
C LEU A 584 11.38 -42.80 14.89
N ASP A 585 11.16 -44.11 14.79
CA ASP A 585 12.23 -45.09 14.55
C ASP A 585 12.84 -45.01 13.13
N GLU A 586 12.12 -44.45 12.14
CA GLU A 586 12.60 -44.30 10.75
C GLU A 586 13.22 -42.91 10.46
N VAL A 587 12.53 -41.85 10.88
CA VAL A 587 12.96 -40.45 10.74
C VAL A 587 14.15 -40.17 11.65
N GLY A 588 14.06 -40.59 12.91
CA GLY A 588 14.99 -40.27 13.99
C GLY A 588 14.50 -39.16 14.93
N PRO A 589 15.35 -38.71 15.87
CA PRO A 589 15.07 -37.61 16.79
C PRO A 589 15.07 -36.23 16.10
N LEU A 590 14.62 -35.20 16.83
CA LEU A 590 14.65 -33.82 16.34
C LEU A 590 16.08 -33.35 16.05
N SER A 591 16.23 -32.45 15.08
CA SER A 591 17.53 -31.97 14.65
C SER A 591 18.13 -30.94 15.60
N LEU A 592 19.28 -31.26 16.20
CA LEU A 592 20.05 -30.32 17.03
C LEU A 592 20.60 -29.13 16.22
N ASP A 593 20.59 -29.22 14.89
CA ASP A 593 21.11 -28.21 13.98
C ASP A 593 20.36 -26.87 14.07
N TRP A 594 19.11 -26.86 14.54
CA TRP A 594 18.28 -25.67 14.72
C TRP A 594 18.65 -24.86 15.98
N GLY A 595 19.62 -25.34 16.77
CA GLY A 595 20.24 -24.60 17.86
C GLY A 595 19.31 -24.41 19.06
N ARG A 596 18.71 -23.21 19.20
CA ARG A 596 17.84 -22.86 20.34
C ARG A 596 16.35 -23.12 20.09
N GLY A 597 15.98 -23.63 18.92
CA GLY A 597 14.60 -23.97 18.56
C GLY A 597 14.05 -23.15 17.39
N TYR A 598 12.78 -23.39 17.07
CA TYR A 598 12.07 -23.01 15.85
C TYR A 598 12.56 -23.76 14.58
N CYS A 599 11.61 -24.43 13.90
CA CYS A 599 11.74 -25.23 12.68
C CYS A 599 12.21 -26.70 12.85
N GLU A 600 12.57 -27.14 14.05
CA GLU A 600 12.92 -28.55 14.33
C GLU A 600 11.74 -29.52 14.21
N GLU A 601 10.53 -29.08 14.58
CA GLU A 601 9.31 -29.86 14.44
C GLU A 601 8.86 -29.93 12.98
N VAL A 602 9.09 -28.84 12.23
CA VAL A 602 8.74 -28.72 10.83
C VAL A 602 9.69 -29.56 9.95
N GLU A 603 11.01 -29.52 10.17
CA GLU A 603 11.95 -30.41 9.47
C GLU A 603 11.70 -31.88 9.81
N TRP A 604 11.32 -32.22 11.05
CA TRP A 604 10.91 -33.57 11.39
C TRP A 604 9.67 -34.01 10.60
N CYS A 605 8.65 -33.15 10.50
CA CYS A 605 7.46 -33.40 9.68
C CYS A 605 7.81 -33.60 8.21
N LEU A 606 8.55 -32.66 7.62
CA LEU A 606 8.92 -32.73 6.20
C LEU A 606 9.84 -33.93 5.89
N THR A 607 10.68 -34.36 6.84
CA THR A 607 11.45 -35.62 6.73
C THR A 607 10.56 -36.86 6.80
N ALA A 608 9.48 -36.83 7.59
CA ALA A 608 8.48 -37.91 7.62
C ALA A 608 7.68 -37.97 6.29
N ARG A 609 7.32 -36.80 5.73
CA ARG A 609 6.67 -36.70 4.41
C ARG A 609 7.56 -37.19 3.27
N ASP A 610 8.87 -36.92 3.32
CA ASP A 610 9.85 -37.50 2.39
C ASP A 610 9.89 -39.04 2.41
N LEU A 611 9.44 -39.65 3.52
CA LEU A 611 9.34 -41.09 3.72
C LEU A 611 7.93 -41.64 3.44
N GLY A 612 6.99 -40.79 3.01
CA GLY A 612 5.62 -41.18 2.68
C GLY A 612 4.63 -41.18 3.86
N TRP A 613 5.03 -40.61 5.00
CA TRP A 613 4.12 -40.42 6.14
C TRP A 613 3.31 -39.11 6.01
N VAL A 614 2.17 -39.03 6.71
CA VAL A 614 1.29 -37.85 6.75
C VAL A 614 1.09 -37.32 8.19
N HIS A 615 0.59 -36.09 8.32
CA HIS A 615 0.28 -35.44 9.60
C HIS A 615 -1.19 -35.05 9.64
N LEU A 616 -1.82 -35.15 10.82
CA LEU A 616 -3.24 -34.80 10.98
C LEU A 616 -3.48 -33.70 12.04
N ALA A 617 -4.51 -32.88 11.80
CA ALA A 617 -5.17 -32.08 12.81
C ALA A 617 -6.28 -32.90 13.49
N ALA A 618 -6.27 -33.01 14.82
CA ALA A 618 -7.36 -33.60 15.59
C ALA A 618 -8.49 -32.59 15.79
N THR A 619 -9.46 -32.65 14.89
CA THR A 619 -10.61 -31.73 14.80
C THR A 619 -11.67 -31.92 15.88
N ASP A 620 -11.53 -32.95 16.73
CA ASP A 620 -12.39 -33.24 17.90
C ASP A 620 -11.69 -32.97 19.25
N THR A 621 -10.50 -32.36 19.24
CA THR A 621 -9.64 -32.18 20.42
C THR A 621 -9.04 -30.77 20.44
N PHE A 622 -9.21 -30.04 21.55
CA PHE A 622 -8.69 -28.68 21.72
C PHE A 622 -7.76 -28.56 22.94
N VAL A 623 -6.56 -28.01 22.75
CA VAL A 623 -5.57 -27.82 23.83
C VAL A 623 -5.24 -26.34 23.96
N MET A 624 -5.44 -25.78 25.14
CA MET A 624 -5.09 -24.39 25.44
C MET A 624 -3.57 -24.26 25.62
N HIS A 625 -3.00 -23.16 25.15
CA HIS A 625 -1.57 -22.88 25.10
C HIS A 625 -1.36 -21.39 25.31
N GLU A 626 -0.64 -21.02 26.37
CA GLU A 626 -0.45 -19.60 26.72
C GLU A 626 0.68 -18.94 25.91
N GLY A 627 1.62 -19.73 25.36
CA GLY A 627 2.68 -19.23 24.48
C GLY A 627 3.73 -18.38 25.22
N SER A 628 4.00 -18.74 26.47
CA SER A 628 4.96 -18.10 27.38
C SER A 628 6.36 -18.04 26.77
N VAL A 629 6.88 -16.83 26.54
CA VAL A 629 8.01 -16.65 25.62
C VAL A 629 9.37 -16.73 26.34
N SER A 630 10.11 -17.83 26.14
CA SER A 630 11.50 -18.00 26.64
C SER A 630 12.55 -17.09 25.96
N PHE A 631 12.10 -16.08 25.20
CA PHE A 631 12.90 -15.17 24.37
C PHE A 631 12.27 -13.77 24.36
N THR A 632 13.08 -12.73 24.23
CA THR A 632 12.55 -11.40 23.89
C THR A 632 12.02 -11.38 22.45
N PRO A 633 11.04 -10.53 22.11
CA PRO A 633 10.48 -10.47 20.75
C PRO A 633 11.55 -10.28 19.66
N ALA A 634 12.54 -9.42 19.90
CA ALA A 634 13.65 -9.21 18.96
C ALA A 634 14.54 -10.46 18.78
N ALA A 635 14.81 -11.21 19.86
CA ALA A 635 15.57 -12.46 19.78
C ALA A 635 14.80 -13.57 19.05
N ARG A 636 13.47 -13.66 19.29
CA ARG A 636 12.56 -14.57 18.58
C ARG A 636 12.51 -14.26 17.09
N LEU A 637 12.35 -12.99 16.71
CA LEU A 637 12.34 -12.56 15.30
C LEU A 637 13.67 -12.85 14.59
N ALA A 638 14.81 -12.59 15.25
CA ALA A 638 16.13 -12.88 14.68
C ALA A 638 16.37 -14.39 14.47
N LEU A 639 15.96 -15.23 15.43
CA LEU A 639 16.08 -16.69 15.33
C LEU A 639 15.15 -17.27 14.26
N LEU A 640 13.90 -16.79 14.19
CA LEU A 640 12.95 -17.15 13.13
C LEU A 640 13.48 -16.81 11.74
N ALA A 641 14.03 -15.60 11.53
CA ALA A 641 14.55 -15.18 10.23
C ALA A 641 15.71 -16.07 9.73
N VAL A 642 16.58 -16.53 10.65
CA VAL A 642 17.70 -17.43 10.31
C VAL A 642 17.20 -18.86 10.05
N ASN A 643 16.34 -19.40 10.91
CA ASN A 643 15.89 -20.78 10.80
C ASN A 643 14.88 -20.97 9.65
N HIS A 644 14.00 -20.00 9.36
CA HIS A 644 13.08 -20.09 8.22
C HIS A 644 13.84 -20.12 6.88
N ALA A 645 14.84 -19.24 6.71
CA ALA A 645 15.70 -19.25 5.51
C ALA A 645 16.53 -20.55 5.37
N ARG A 646 16.91 -21.20 6.50
CA ARG A 646 17.54 -22.53 6.50
C ARG A 646 16.54 -23.63 6.12
N LEU A 647 15.28 -23.52 6.56
CA LEU A 647 14.21 -24.45 6.23
C LEU A 647 13.82 -24.39 4.74
N GLU A 648 13.60 -23.19 4.20
CA GLU A 648 13.39 -22.94 2.75
C GLU A 648 14.54 -23.51 1.90
N ALA A 649 15.78 -23.39 2.36
CA ALA A 649 16.95 -23.91 1.64
C ALA A 649 17.06 -25.46 1.65
N LEU A 650 16.34 -26.14 2.54
CA LEU A 650 16.22 -27.59 2.63
C LEU A 650 14.93 -28.12 1.96
N TYR A 651 13.85 -27.35 2.05
CA TYR A 651 12.49 -27.67 1.60
C TYR A 651 11.88 -26.45 0.88
N PRO A 652 12.27 -26.17 -0.38
CA PRO A 652 11.84 -24.96 -1.09
C PRO A 652 10.33 -24.93 -1.36
N ASP A 653 9.69 -26.09 -1.45
CA ASP A 653 8.25 -26.23 -1.72
C ASP A 653 7.37 -26.00 -0.47
N TYR A 654 7.95 -25.97 0.74
CA TYR A 654 7.21 -25.87 2.00
C TYR A 654 6.39 -24.58 2.14
N VAL A 655 6.96 -23.43 1.78
CA VAL A 655 6.25 -22.13 1.90
C VAL A 655 5.07 -22.05 0.92
N PRO A 656 5.23 -22.35 -0.38
CA PRO A 656 4.09 -22.49 -1.30
C PRO A 656 3.02 -23.50 -0.85
N GLU A 657 3.40 -24.65 -0.27
CA GLU A 657 2.45 -25.61 0.29
C GLU A 657 1.68 -25.05 1.50
N LEU A 658 2.37 -24.36 2.42
CA LEU A 658 1.76 -23.76 3.61
C LEU A 658 0.83 -22.61 3.24
N GLU A 659 1.21 -21.78 2.28
CA GLU A 659 0.35 -20.76 1.70
C GLU A 659 -0.87 -21.38 1.01
N ALA A 660 -0.69 -22.41 0.19
CA ALA A 660 -1.80 -23.10 -0.46
C ALA A 660 -2.77 -23.71 0.56
N PHE A 661 -2.26 -24.30 1.65
CA PHE A 661 -3.09 -24.78 2.76
C PHE A 661 -3.83 -23.64 3.47
N THR A 662 -3.15 -22.52 3.75
CA THR A 662 -3.74 -21.34 4.42
C THR A 662 -4.77 -20.63 3.54
N ARG A 663 -4.58 -20.64 2.22
CA ARG A 663 -5.49 -20.08 1.21
C ARG A 663 -6.71 -20.98 0.97
N ALA A 664 -6.54 -22.31 1.07
CA ALA A 664 -7.65 -23.27 1.03
C ALA A 664 -8.44 -23.30 2.35
N ASP A 665 -7.75 -23.20 3.49
CA ASP A 665 -8.25 -23.27 4.87
C ASP A 665 -9.32 -24.36 5.10
N PRO A 666 -8.95 -25.65 5.04
CA PRO A 666 -9.89 -26.76 5.23
C PRO A 666 -10.45 -26.86 6.66
N LEU A 667 -9.91 -26.09 7.62
CA LEU A 667 -10.36 -26.04 9.01
C LEU A 667 -11.36 -24.91 9.27
N GLU A 668 -11.52 -23.97 8.34
CA GLU A 668 -12.46 -22.86 8.48
C GLU A 668 -13.92 -23.28 8.79
N PRO A 669 -14.53 -24.29 8.13
CA PRO A 669 -15.89 -24.71 8.44
C PRO A 669 -16.03 -25.29 9.86
N LEU A 670 -14.97 -25.91 10.40
CA LEU A 670 -14.92 -26.38 11.78
C LEU A 670 -14.90 -25.19 12.75
N ARG A 671 -14.06 -24.18 12.50
CA ARG A 671 -13.97 -22.98 13.34
C ARG A 671 -15.30 -22.22 13.35
N GLU A 672 -15.94 -22.06 12.19
CA GLU A 672 -17.28 -21.48 12.04
C GLU A 672 -18.33 -22.26 12.84
N ALA A 673 -18.41 -23.58 12.66
CA ALA A 673 -19.42 -24.43 13.31
C ALA A 673 -19.26 -24.53 14.82
N VAL A 674 -18.02 -24.60 15.33
CA VAL A 674 -17.71 -24.61 16.77
C VAL A 674 -18.00 -23.25 17.40
N LEU A 675 -17.63 -22.14 16.75
CA LEU A 675 -17.97 -20.80 17.26
C LEU A 675 -19.49 -20.58 17.29
N LEU A 676 -20.21 -20.96 16.22
CA LEU A 676 -21.68 -20.94 16.18
C LEU A 676 -22.33 -21.81 17.28
N ARG A 677 -21.68 -22.86 17.75
CA ARG A 677 -22.13 -23.65 18.91
C ARG A 677 -21.92 -22.90 20.23
N LEU A 678 -20.75 -22.27 20.41
CA LEU A 678 -20.36 -21.59 21.63
C LEU A 678 -21.05 -20.22 21.83
N LEU A 679 -21.47 -19.56 20.74
CA LEU A 679 -22.25 -18.33 20.75
C LEU A 679 -23.76 -18.54 20.97
N ALA A 680 -24.26 -19.77 20.81
CA ALA A 680 -25.70 -20.06 20.89
C ALA A 680 -26.28 -19.66 22.25
N GLY A 681 -27.28 -18.77 22.24
CA GLY A 681 -27.95 -18.27 23.45
C GLY A 681 -27.16 -17.23 24.26
N ARG A 682 -25.98 -16.77 23.82
CA ARG A 682 -25.24 -15.69 24.51
C ARG A 682 -25.86 -14.30 24.30
N PHE A 683 -26.50 -14.09 23.15
CA PHE A 683 -27.20 -12.85 22.78
C PHE A 683 -28.39 -13.17 21.86
N ALA A 684 -29.36 -12.26 21.82
CA ALA A 684 -30.56 -12.35 20.97
C ALA A 684 -30.53 -11.36 19.79
N ARG A 685 -29.64 -10.36 19.84
CA ARG A 685 -29.45 -9.35 18.80
C ARG A 685 -27.97 -9.16 18.50
N LEU A 686 -27.64 -8.95 17.23
CA LEU A 686 -26.30 -8.60 16.77
C LEU A 686 -26.36 -7.39 15.84
N THR A 687 -25.61 -6.33 16.16
CA THR A 687 -25.34 -5.25 15.20
C THR A 687 -23.92 -5.38 14.65
N LEU A 688 -23.80 -5.54 13.33
CA LEU A 688 -22.53 -5.81 12.64
C LEU A 688 -22.01 -4.57 11.90
N HIS A 689 -20.86 -4.06 12.34
CA HIS A 689 -20.22 -2.86 11.80
C HIS A 689 -19.24 -3.22 10.66
N LEU A 690 -19.52 -2.79 9.43
CA LEU A 690 -18.67 -3.05 8.26
C LEU A 690 -17.67 -1.90 8.04
N THR A 691 -16.36 -2.18 7.99
CA THR A 691 -15.31 -1.13 7.96
C THR A 691 -14.06 -1.49 7.12
N HIS A 692 -13.20 -0.49 6.85
CA HIS A 692 -12.14 -0.48 5.82
C HIS A 692 -10.71 -0.78 6.33
N GLY A 693 -10.54 -1.36 7.52
CA GLY A 693 -9.22 -1.75 8.06
C GLY A 693 -8.34 -0.60 8.57
N PHE A 694 -8.09 0.46 7.78
CA PHE A 694 -7.11 1.54 8.00
C PHE A 694 -7.15 2.28 9.37
N GLY A 695 -8.20 2.10 10.17
CA GLY A 695 -8.31 2.76 11.47
C GLY A 695 -8.90 4.17 11.39
N GLY A 696 -8.14 5.16 11.87
CA GLY A 696 -8.52 6.58 11.83
C GLY A 696 -9.83 6.93 12.56
N GLY A 697 -10.48 8.01 12.11
CA GLY A 697 -11.71 8.53 12.71
C GLY A 697 -12.89 7.56 12.66
N THR A 698 -12.95 6.70 11.63
CA THR A 698 -13.95 5.63 11.49
C THR A 698 -13.80 4.58 12.58
N LYS A 699 -12.56 4.12 12.87
CA LYS A 699 -12.31 3.18 13.98
C LYS A 699 -12.62 3.80 15.35
N ARG A 700 -12.28 5.09 15.55
CA ARG A 700 -12.66 5.82 16.77
C ARG A 700 -14.18 5.84 16.95
N PHE A 701 -14.93 6.27 15.93
CA PHE A 701 -16.40 6.29 15.95
C PHE A 701 -17.02 4.91 16.27
N ILE A 702 -16.51 3.83 15.67
CA ILE A 702 -16.99 2.47 15.96
C ILE A 702 -16.69 2.08 17.41
N ALA A 703 -15.49 2.39 17.93
CA ALA A 703 -15.14 2.13 19.32
C ALA A 703 -15.99 2.95 20.31
N ASP A 704 -16.22 4.23 20.01
CA ASP A 704 -17.07 5.12 20.80
C ASP A 704 -18.54 4.61 20.83
N LEU A 705 -19.04 4.00 19.75
CA LEU A 705 -20.33 3.30 19.73
C LEU A 705 -20.33 1.97 20.50
N CYS A 706 -19.29 1.14 20.37
CA CYS A 706 -19.17 -0.11 21.14
C CYS A 706 -19.15 0.15 22.65
N ALA A 707 -18.49 1.23 23.07
CA ALA A 707 -18.37 1.66 24.46
C ALA A 707 -19.68 2.20 25.08
N LEU A 708 -20.72 2.48 24.27
CA LEU A 708 -22.01 2.90 24.80
C LEU A 708 -22.66 1.77 25.62
N PRO A 709 -23.33 2.09 26.75
CA PRO A 709 -24.20 1.14 27.44
C PRO A 709 -25.24 0.58 26.46
N ARG A 710 -25.46 -0.74 26.50
CA ARG A 710 -26.41 -1.46 25.62
C ARG A 710 -27.06 -2.63 26.36
N ALA A 711 -28.24 -3.07 25.92
CA ALA A 711 -28.97 -4.16 26.59
C ALA A 711 -28.13 -5.46 26.65
N PRO A 712 -28.17 -6.28 27.72
CA PRO A 712 -27.31 -7.46 27.86
C PRO A 712 -27.34 -8.42 26.67
N GLU A 713 -28.53 -8.63 26.11
CA GLU A 713 -28.82 -9.51 24.97
C GLU A 713 -28.45 -8.91 23.59
N HIS A 714 -27.88 -7.70 23.56
CA HIS A 714 -27.45 -7.00 22.36
C HIS A 714 -25.92 -7.05 22.24
N GLU A 715 -25.44 -7.83 21.28
CA GLU A 715 -24.04 -7.87 20.89
C GLU A 715 -23.74 -6.88 19.76
N VAL A 716 -22.50 -6.39 19.76
CA VAL A 716 -21.91 -5.60 18.67
C VAL A 716 -20.70 -6.36 18.15
N ALA A 717 -20.54 -6.39 16.83
CA ALA A 717 -19.34 -6.94 16.20
C ALA A 717 -18.83 -6.02 15.09
N VAL A 718 -17.54 -6.13 14.78
CA VAL A 718 -16.87 -5.39 13.70
C VAL A 718 -16.32 -6.38 12.69
N LEU A 719 -16.64 -6.17 11.41
CA LEU A 719 -16.14 -6.94 10.29
C LEU A 719 -15.30 -6.03 9.38
N ARG A 720 -14.07 -6.46 9.14
CA ARG A 720 -13.06 -5.76 8.32
C ARG A 720 -12.28 -6.78 7.47
N PRO A 721 -11.64 -6.38 6.37
CA PRO A 721 -10.61 -7.22 5.79
C PRO A 721 -9.44 -7.39 6.78
N VAL A 722 -8.69 -8.49 6.64
CA VAL A 722 -7.47 -8.74 7.44
C VAL A 722 -6.38 -7.75 7.04
N ASP A 723 -6.17 -7.61 5.73
CA ASP A 723 -5.19 -6.74 5.09
C ASP A 723 -5.89 -5.64 4.26
N THR A 724 -5.25 -4.49 4.08
CA THR A 724 -5.72 -3.41 3.20
C THR A 724 -5.05 -3.39 1.84
N ASP A 725 -3.93 -4.09 1.67
CA ASP A 725 -3.11 -3.97 0.47
C ASP A 725 -3.53 -5.00 -0.60
N GLY A 726 -4.29 -6.03 -0.20
CA GLY A 726 -5.10 -6.90 -1.05
C GLY A 726 -4.53 -8.31 -1.24
N GLU A 727 -3.42 -8.63 -0.57
CA GLU A 727 -2.77 -9.93 -0.60
C GLU A 727 -3.57 -10.97 0.19
N ASP A 728 -3.99 -10.62 1.41
CA ASP A 728 -4.89 -11.46 2.21
C ASP A 728 -6.36 -11.06 2.04
N ARG A 729 -7.10 -11.87 1.27
CA ARG A 729 -8.52 -11.68 0.96
C ARG A 729 -9.47 -12.16 2.06
N ARG A 730 -8.94 -12.55 3.22
CA ARG A 730 -9.72 -12.94 4.41
C ARG A 730 -10.22 -11.71 5.17
N TRP A 731 -11.20 -11.96 6.02
CA TRP A 731 -11.92 -11.01 6.84
C TRP A 731 -11.81 -11.41 8.30
N GLU A 732 -11.74 -10.42 9.18
CA GLU A 732 -11.73 -10.62 10.63
C GLU A 732 -13.04 -10.10 11.22
N LEU A 733 -13.79 -10.99 11.86
CA LEU A 733 -15.01 -10.68 12.62
C LEU A 733 -14.69 -10.66 14.11
N SER A 734 -14.63 -9.49 14.73
CA SER A 734 -14.44 -9.32 16.17
C SER A 734 -15.77 -9.04 16.86
N LEU A 735 -16.18 -9.88 17.82
CA LEU A 735 -17.37 -9.69 18.66
C LEU A 735 -16.98 -9.09 20.02
N ASP A 736 -17.65 -8.00 20.41
CA ASP A 736 -17.21 -7.10 21.48
C ASP A 736 -17.37 -7.69 22.90
N ARG A 737 -18.59 -8.03 23.35
CA ARG A 737 -18.78 -8.63 24.70
C ARG A 737 -18.37 -10.08 24.77
N ALA A 738 -18.50 -10.80 23.66
CA ALA A 738 -17.98 -12.16 23.51
C ALA A 738 -16.44 -12.20 23.59
N GLY A 739 -15.75 -11.07 23.36
CA GLY A 739 -14.30 -10.97 23.52
C GLY A 739 -13.53 -11.92 22.61
N VAL A 740 -13.98 -12.06 21.35
CA VAL A 740 -13.48 -13.11 20.44
C VAL A 740 -13.47 -12.64 18.99
N SER A 741 -12.43 -13.02 18.25
CA SER A 741 -12.30 -12.77 16.81
C SER A 741 -12.29 -14.08 16.01
N LEU A 742 -12.81 -14.05 14.79
CA LEU A 742 -12.79 -15.15 13.82
C LEU A 742 -12.23 -14.64 12.49
N THR A 743 -11.22 -15.35 11.95
CA THR A 743 -10.78 -15.19 10.56
C THR A 743 -11.61 -16.06 9.64
N LEU A 744 -12.20 -15.46 8.59
CA LEU A 744 -13.01 -16.14 7.59
C LEU A 744 -12.85 -15.54 6.18
N LYS A 745 -13.16 -16.29 5.13
CA LYS A 745 -13.23 -15.83 3.73
C LYS A 745 -14.55 -15.09 3.46
N ALA A 746 -14.55 -14.28 2.40
CA ALA A 746 -15.70 -13.46 2.02
C ALA A 746 -17.00 -14.26 1.78
N ASP A 747 -16.89 -15.47 1.22
CA ASP A 747 -18.01 -16.37 0.94
C ASP A 747 -18.56 -17.08 2.19
N ARG A 748 -17.84 -17.04 3.33
CA ARG A 748 -18.28 -17.58 4.62
C ARG A 748 -19.06 -16.60 5.47
N ILE A 749 -19.02 -15.30 5.16
CA ILE A 749 -19.71 -14.26 5.95
C ILE A 749 -21.23 -14.53 5.97
N GLU A 750 -21.84 -14.75 4.80
CA GLU A 750 -23.29 -15.01 4.72
C GLU A 750 -23.71 -16.32 5.42
N PRO A 751 -23.06 -17.49 5.18
CA PRO A 751 -23.29 -18.71 5.96
C PRO A 751 -23.22 -18.51 7.48
N LEU A 752 -22.23 -17.76 7.98
CA LEU A 752 -22.07 -17.49 9.41
C LEU A 752 -23.24 -16.65 9.97
N LEU A 753 -23.66 -15.59 9.26
CA LEU A 753 -24.81 -14.77 9.68
C LEU A 753 -26.12 -15.54 9.63
N ALA A 754 -26.35 -16.33 8.57
CA ALA A 754 -27.48 -17.25 8.48
C ALA A 754 -27.46 -18.30 9.60
N GLY A 755 -26.27 -18.75 10.02
CA GLY A 755 -26.06 -19.66 11.15
C GLY A 755 -26.44 -19.05 12.50
N LEU A 756 -26.25 -17.74 12.69
CA LEU A 756 -26.72 -17.00 13.88
C LEU A 756 -28.24 -16.78 13.83
N GLU A 757 -28.79 -16.38 12.68
CA GLU A 757 -30.24 -16.20 12.48
C GLU A 757 -31.01 -17.49 12.74
N ALA A 758 -30.51 -18.63 12.26
CA ALA A 758 -31.09 -19.96 12.53
C ALA A 758 -31.04 -20.38 14.02
N ARG A 759 -30.31 -19.66 14.87
CA ARG A 759 -30.25 -19.83 16.33
C ARG A 759 -31.07 -18.77 17.09
N GLY A 760 -31.85 -17.94 16.38
CA GLY A 760 -32.71 -16.92 16.95
C GLY A 760 -32.06 -15.55 17.16
N VAL A 761 -30.87 -15.30 16.62
CA VAL A 761 -30.23 -13.97 16.65
C VAL A 761 -30.83 -13.08 15.58
N ALA A 762 -31.40 -11.94 15.97
CA ALA A 762 -31.76 -10.88 15.03
C ALA A 762 -30.49 -10.11 14.61
N VAL A 763 -30.10 -10.21 13.33
CA VAL A 763 -28.91 -9.54 12.78
C VAL A 763 -29.29 -8.24 12.07
N ALA A 764 -28.63 -7.14 12.42
CA ALA A 764 -28.70 -5.85 11.75
C ALA A 764 -27.28 -5.39 11.34
N LEU A 765 -27.17 -4.59 10.29
CA LEU A 765 -25.87 -4.15 9.76
C LEU A 765 -25.70 -2.63 9.92
N HIS A 766 -24.47 -2.18 10.18
CA HIS A 766 -24.11 -0.76 10.20
C HIS A 766 -22.86 -0.55 9.33
N VAL A 767 -23.06 0.07 8.17
CA VAL A 767 -22.03 0.23 7.16
C VAL A 767 -21.29 1.55 7.37
N HIS A 768 -19.97 1.47 7.60
CA HIS A 768 -19.08 2.64 7.76
C HIS A 768 -18.13 2.84 6.58
N ALA A 769 -18.09 1.87 5.66
CA ALA A 769 -17.17 1.82 4.55
C ALA A 769 -17.78 1.23 3.27
N ARG A 770 -17.09 1.50 2.18
CA ARG A 770 -17.29 1.06 0.79
C ARG A 770 -15.95 0.82 0.10
N LEU A 771 -14.84 1.36 0.62
CA LEU A 771 -13.47 0.90 0.29
C LEU A 771 -13.24 -0.52 0.84
N PHE A 772 -12.52 -1.36 0.09
CA PHE A 772 -12.20 -2.79 0.33
C PHE A 772 -13.39 -3.76 0.47
N LEU A 773 -14.57 -3.26 0.81
CA LEU A 773 -15.84 -3.97 0.70
C LEU A 773 -16.21 -4.06 -0.79
N THR A 774 -15.88 -5.20 -1.40
CA THR A 774 -16.04 -5.42 -2.84
C THR A 774 -17.49 -5.28 -3.29
N GLY A 775 -17.70 -5.03 -4.58
CA GLY A 775 -19.04 -4.91 -5.17
C GLY A 775 -19.94 -6.12 -4.86
N ASP A 776 -19.37 -7.32 -4.88
CA ASP A 776 -20.11 -8.56 -4.60
C ASP A 776 -20.38 -8.77 -3.11
N VAL A 777 -19.43 -8.46 -2.22
CA VAL A 777 -19.63 -8.52 -0.76
C VAL A 777 -20.72 -7.53 -0.32
N LEU A 778 -20.70 -6.31 -0.85
CA LEU A 778 -21.75 -5.32 -0.57
C LEU A 778 -23.10 -5.71 -1.19
N ALA A 779 -23.11 -6.23 -2.42
CA ALA A 779 -24.35 -6.67 -3.06
C ALA A 779 -25.00 -7.88 -2.36
N GLY A 780 -24.19 -8.78 -1.79
CA GLY A 780 -24.67 -9.94 -1.03
C GLY A 780 -25.14 -9.58 0.39
N LEU A 781 -24.40 -8.74 1.12
CA LEU A 781 -24.77 -8.37 2.50
C LEU A 781 -25.89 -7.32 2.58
N LEU A 782 -26.02 -6.46 1.57
CA LEU A 782 -26.96 -5.33 1.54
C LEU A 782 -28.11 -5.54 0.53
N ASP A 783 -28.46 -6.79 0.27
CA ASP A 783 -29.51 -7.23 -0.66
C ASP A 783 -30.94 -6.82 -0.25
N GLY A 784 -31.13 -6.47 1.04
CA GLY A 784 -32.40 -6.11 1.65
C GLY A 784 -32.98 -7.18 2.59
N ARG A 785 -32.33 -8.33 2.76
CA ARG A 785 -32.72 -9.38 3.73
C ARG A 785 -32.59 -8.94 5.18
N ARG A 786 -31.60 -8.09 5.47
CA ARG A 786 -31.31 -7.56 6.81
C ARG A 786 -31.47 -6.04 6.82
N PRO A 787 -31.99 -5.43 7.91
CA PRO A 787 -32.00 -3.98 8.05
C PRO A 787 -30.56 -3.47 8.15
N TYR A 788 -30.26 -2.38 7.43
CA TYR A 788 -28.93 -1.76 7.46
C TYR A 788 -28.95 -0.24 7.53
N ALA A 789 -28.10 0.29 8.40
CA ALA A 789 -27.77 1.72 8.47
C ALA A 789 -26.49 2.01 7.70
N VAL A 790 -26.33 3.20 7.12
CA VAL A 790 -25.07 3.66 6.53
C VAL A 790 -24.65 4.99 7.14
N THR A 791 -23.48 5.04 7.79
CA THR A 791 -22.87 6.32 8.22
C THR A 791 -21.92 6.84 7.14
N LEU A 792 -22.20 8.04 6.66
CA LEU A 792 -21.50 8.71 5.57
C LEU A 792 -20.23 9.42 6.12
N HIS A 793 -19.27 8.62 6.58
CA HIS A 793 -18.00 9.08 7.19
C HIS A 793 -17.14 9.96 6.29
N ASP A 794 -17.24 9.80 4.97
CA ASP A 794 -16.47 10.53 3.96
C ASP A 794 -17.20 10.44 2.59
N PHE A 795 -16.51 10.76 1.49
CA PHE A 795 -17.08 10.74 0.15
C PHE A 795 -16.77 9.47 -0.65
N GLN A 796 -16.37 8.35 -0.05
CA GLN A 796 -16.07 7.10 -0.75
C GLN A 796 -17.25 6.56 -1.59
N TRP A 797 -18.49 6.72 -1.14
CA TRP A 797 -19.68 6.37 -1.92
C TRP A 797 -19.93 7.34 -3.09
N TYR A 798 -19.48 8.59 -2.95
CA TYR A 798 -19.70 9.69 -3.88
C TYR A 798 -18.59 9.75 -4.96
N CYS A 799 -17.34 9.55 -4.56
CA CYS A 799 -16.14 9.75 -5.37
C CYS A 799 -15.04 8.75 -5.00
N PRO A 800 -14.44 8.04 -5.97
CA PRO A 800 -13.29 7.15 -5.77
C PRO A 800 -12.09 7.75 -5.03
N ARG A 801 -11.91 9.09 -5.06
CA ARG A 801 -10.84 9.78 -4.32
C ARG A 801 -11.13 9.98 -2.83
N VAL A 802 -12.32 9.61 -2.34
CA VAL A 802 -12.76 9.71 -0.92
C VAL A 802 -12.92 11.15 -0.39
N ASN A 803 -12.18 12.12 -0.95
CA ASN A 803 -12.00 13.46 -0.40
C ASN A 803 -12.40 14.61 -1.35
N LEU A 804 -13.06 14.33 -2.48
CA LEU A 804 -13.50 15.36 -3.45
C LEU A 804 -12.41 16.34 -3.93
N THR A 805 -11.14 15.94 -3.94
CA THR A 805 -10.06 16.75 -4.53
C THR A 805 -9.88 16.51 -6.03
N ASP A 806 -9.34 17.50 -6.76
CA ASP A 806 -8.90 17.35 -8.15
C ASP A 806 -7.43 16.92 -8.26
N GLY A 807 -6.93 16.69 -9.48
CA GLY A 807 -5.51 16.38 -9.77
C GLY A 807 -4.52 17.51 -9.46
N ARG A 808 -4.94 18.57 -8.73
CA ARG A 808 -4.07 19.59 -8.11
C ARG A 808 -4.21 19.57 -6.57
N ARG A 809 -4.75 18.47 -6.02
CA ARG A 809 -4.83 18.12 -4.59
C ARG A 809 -5.59 19.14 -3.73
N PHE A 810 -6.73 19.62 -4.24
CA PHE A 810 -7.62 20.55 -3.55
C PHE A 810 -9.06 20.36 -4.04
N TYR A 811 -10.05 20.70 -3.21
CA TYR A 811 -11.49 20.56 -3.49
C TYR A 811 -11.88 20.98 -4.92
N CYS A 812 -12.59 20.07 -5.61
CA CYS A 812 -12.87 20.14 -7.04
C CYS A 812 -14.17 20.88 -7.43
N GLY A 813 -15.02 21.23 -6.46
CA GLY A 813 -16.32 21.88 -6.72
C GLY A 813 -17.42 20.92 -7.18
N GLU A 814 -17.34 19.62 -6.85
CA GLU A 814 -18.38 18.61 -7.13
C GLU A 814 -18.83 18.53 -8.62
N PRO A 815 -17.93 18.46 -9.62
CA PRO A 815 -18.30 18.58 -11.03
C PRO A 815 -19.15 17.39 -11.54
N PRO A 816 -19.76 17.51 -12.74
CA PRO A 816 -20.58 16.44 -13.33
C PRO A 816 -19.81 15.11 -13.53
N PRO A 817 -20.49 13.94 -13.52
CA PRO A 817 -19.85 12.62 -13.62
C PRO A 817 -18.88 12.46 -14.80
N GLN A 818 -19.14 13.11 -15.93
CA GLN A 818 -18.30 13.09 -17.13
C GLN A 818 -16.92 13.76 -16.90
N VAL A 819 -16.86 14.76 -16.01
CA VAL A 819 -15.61 15.41 -15.59
C VAL A 819 -14.92 14.56 -14.51
N CYS A 820 -15.70 13.94 -13.61
CA CYS A 820 -15.18 12.97 -12.65
C CYS A 820 -14.47 11.81 -13.35
N GLN A 821 -15.02 11.25 -14.44
CA GLN A 821 -14.40 10.20 -15.25
C GLN A 821 -12.98 10.57 -15.68
N ILE A 822 -12.79 11.79 -16.21
CA ILE A 822 -11.48 12.28 -16.67
C ILE A 822 -10.52 12.49 -15.51
N CYS A 823 -11.02 12.76 -14.30
CA CYS A 823 -10.22 12.93 -13.09
C CYS A 823 -9.78 11.61 -12.45
N VAL A 824 -10.58 10.54 -12.55
CA VAL A 824 -10.23 9.21 -12.04
C VAL A 824 -9.37 8.42 -13.04
N ALA A 825 -9.65 8.52 -14.34
CA ALA A 825 -8.90 7.82 -15.40
C ALA A 825 -7.53 8.43 -15.74
N ARG A 826 -6.90 9.18 -14.83
CA ARG A 826 -5.62 9.91 -15.08
C ARG A 826 -4.63 9.95 -13.92
N ASP A 827 -5.11 10.15 -12.70
CA ASP A 827 -4.26 10.52 -11.55
C ASP A 827 -4.71 9.82 -10.25
N LEU A 828 -5.11 8.55 -10.28
CA LEU A 828 -5.37 7.78 -9.04
C LEU A 828 -4.03 7.37 -8.41
N ASP A 829 -3.61 8.08 -7.36
CA ASP A 829 -2.39 7.79 -6.60
C ASP A 829 -2.52 6.56 -5.67
N TYR A 830 -3.65 5.85 -5.72
CA TYR A 830 -3.98 4.70 -4.87
C TYR A 830 -4.64 3.63 -5.75
N ASP A 831 -4.18 2.39 -5.61
CA ASP A 831 -4.80 1.24 -6.26
C ASP A 831 -5.75 0.53 -5.29
N PHE A 832 -6.88 0.08 -5.82
CA PHE A 832 -7.83 -0.82 -5.16
C PHE A 832 -8.21 -1.84 -6.23
N ALA A 833 -7.56 -3.00 -6.19
CA ALA A 833 -7.56 -3.99 -7.27
C ALA A 833 -8.97 -4.55 -7.60
N ASP A 834 -9.91 -4.50 -6.65
CA ASP A 834 -11.31 -4.89 -6.85
C ASP A 834 -12.14 -3.86 -7.63
N GLN A 835 -11.67 -2.60 -7.66
CA GLN A 835 -12.45 -1.43 -8.06
C GLN A 835 -11.94 -0.78 -9.35
N ALA A 836 -10.67 -0.94 -9.69
CA ALA A 836 -10.03 -0.32 -10.85
C ALA A 836 -10.88 -0.41 -12.14
N GLY A 837 -11.42 -1.59 -12.45
CA GLY A 837 -12.25 -1.82 -13.65
C GLY A 837 -13.48 -0.93 -13.75
N LEU A 838 -14.27 -0.81 -12.67
CA LEU A 838 -15.46 0.06 -12.63
C LEU A 838 -15.08 1.54 -12.50
N ILE A 839 -14.13 1.85 -11.61
CA ILE A 839 -13.78 3.22 -11.26
C ILE A 839 -13.07 3.96 -12.40
N GLN A 840 -12.18 3.29 -13.13
CA GLN A 840 -11.43 3.93 -14.21
C GLN A 840 -12.26 4.05 -15.50
N SER A 841 -13.30 3.22 -15.70
CA SER A 841 -14.06 3.16 -16.96
C SER A 841 -15.52 3.66 -16.91
N ASP A 842 -16.24 3.51 -15.79
CA ASP A 842 -17.68 3.86 -15.70
C ASP A 842 -18.07 4.48 -14.34
N MET A 843 -17.75 5.76 -14.18
CA MET A 843 -18.19 6.60 -13.06
C MET A 843 -19.74 6.70 -12.98
N PRO A 844 -20.51 6.80 -14.08
CA PRO A 844 -21.98 6.65 -14.04
C PRO A 844 -22.45 5.34 -13.39
N GLY A 845 -21.87 4.20 -13.78
CA GLY A 845 -22.17 2.88 -13.21
C GLY A 845 -21.82 2.77 -11.73
N PHE A 846 -20.63 3.24 -11.34
CA PHE A 846 -20.22 3.37 -9.93
C PHE A 846 -21.22 4.17 -9.10
N LEU A 847 -21.65 5.34 -9.61
CA LEU A 847 -22.65 6.18 -8.95
C LEU A 847 -24.02 5.47 -8.88
N ALA A 848 -24.45 4.77 -9.94
CA ALA A 848 -25.72 4.05 -9.96
C ALA A 848 -25.74 2.87 -8.98
N PHE A 849 -24.64 2.11 -8.89
CA PHE A 849 -24.47 1.02 -7.92
C PHE A 849 -24.54 1.54 -6.48
N ASN A 850 -23.74 2.56 -6.14
CA ASN A 850 -23.72 3.15 -4.80
C ASN A 850 -25.10 3.79 -4.45
N ALA A 851 -25.75 4.45 -5.41
CA ALA A 851 -27.09 5.02 -5.21
C ALA A 851 -28.19 3.96 -4.97
N ARG A 852 -28.04 2.75 -5.51
CA ARG A 852 -28.95 1.63 -5.21
C ARG A 852 -28.82 1.18 -3.77
N LEU A 853 -27.59 1.01 -3.28
CA LEU A 853 -27.32 0.60 -1.90
C LEU A 853 -27.74 1.69 -0.88
N LEU A 854 -27.39 2.96 -1.14
CA LEU A 854 -27.80 4.06 -0.24
C LEU A 854 -29.33 4.24 -0.18
N ARG A 855 -30.09 3.91 -1.24
CA ARG A 855 -31.57 3.93 -1.20
C ARG A 855 -32.20 2.65 -0.62
N GLY A 856 -31.42 1.57 -0.45
CA GLY A 856 -31.86 0.35 0.22
C GLY A 856 -31.65 0.38 1.74
N ALA A 857 -30.88 1.33 2.24
CA ALA A 857 -30.62 1.50 3.67
C ALA A 857 -31.90 1.85 4.45
N SER A 858 -32.05 1.22 5.60
CA SER A 858 -33.11 1.52 6.56
C SER A 858 -32.90 2.88 7.25
N ALA A 859 -31.65 3.31 7.38
CA ALA A 859 -31.27 4.63 7.87
C ALA A 859 -30.00 5.15 7.16
N LEU A 860 -29.97 6.44 6.84
CA LEU A 860 -28.79 7.14 6.34
C LEU A 860 -28.36 8.19 7.36
N LEU A 861 -27.11 8.11 7.82
CA LEU A 861 -26.55 9.02 8.82
C LEU A 861 -25.46 9.88 8.18
N ALA A 862 -25.44 11.18 8.48
CA ALA A 862 -24.37 12.08 8.11
C ALA A 862 -23.87 12.87 9.35
N PRO A 863 -22.55 13.03 9.52
CA PRO A 863 -21.97 13.73 10.66
C PRO A 863 -22.15 15.26 10.67
N SER A 864 -22.71 15.83 9.59
CA SER A 864 -22.89 17.28 9.38
C SER A 864 -23.93 17.57 8.29
N HIS A 865 -24.57 18.75 8.35
CA HIS A 865 -25.53 19.21 7.34
C HIS A 865 -24.88 19.42 5.96
N ASP A 866 -23.63 19.88 5.91
CA ASP A 866 -22.86 19.98 4.67
C ASP A 866 -22.67 18.61 3.99
N THR A 867 -22.34 17.58 4.78
CA THR A 867 -22.22 16.20 4.29
C THR A 867 -23.55 15.67 3.77
N ALA A 868 -24.63 15.78 4.55
CA ALA A 868 -25.98 15.39 4.14
C ALA A 868 -26.40 16.11 2.85
N GLY A 869 -26.18 17.43 2.77
CA GLY A 869 -26.53 18.26 1.63
C GLY A 869 -25.77 17.86 0.34
N ARG A 870 -24.50 17.46 0.44
CA ARG A 870 -23.72 16.93 -0.70
C ARG A 870 -24.31 15.62 -1.22
N TYR A 871 -24.58 14.68 -0.32
CA TYR A 871 -25.15 13.38 -0.67
C TYR A 871 -26.56 13.49 -1.26
N ALA A 872 -27.42 14.32 -0.67
CA ALA A 872 -28.75 14.64 -1.21
C ALA A 872 -28.65 15.22 -2.64
N ARG A 873 -27.77 16.21 -2.88
CA ARG A 873 -27.57 16.80 -4.22
C ARG A 873 -27.05 15.81 -5.26
N ARG A 874 -26.09 14.94 -4.92
CA ARG A 874 -25.45 14.01 -5.86
C ARG A 874 -26.34 12.83 -6.22
N PHE A 875 -27.14 12.33 -5.28
CA PHE A 875 -27.86 11.06 -5.43
C PHE A 875 -29.38 11.19 -5.39
N GLY A 876 -29.94 12.36 -5.07
CA GLY A 876 -31.39 12.52 -4.88
C GLY A 876 -31.89 11.70 -3.68
N LEU A 877 -31.10 11.68 -2.60
CA LEU A 877 -31.45 11.02 -1.34
C LEU A 877 -32.25 11.98 -0.47
N THR A 878 -33.32 11.48 0.13
CA THR A 878 -34.09 12.17 1.19
C THR A 878 -33.69 11.61 2.56
N ASP A 879 -34.22 12.23 3.63
CA ASP A 879 -34.30 11.62 4.97
C ASP A 879 -32.95 11.19 5.61
N ILE A 880 -31.85 11.82 5.19
CA ILE A 880 -30.53 11.65 5.82
C ILE A 880 -30.55 12.31 7.21
N ALA A 881 -30.45 11.50 8.26
CA ALA A 881 -30.34 11.96 9.64
C ALA A 881 -28.97 12.64 9.85
N VAL A 882 -28.98 13.89 10.29
CA VAL A 882 -27.74 14.58 10.69
C VAL A 882 -27.47 14.29 12.15
N VAL A 883 -26.47 13.44 12.40
CA VAL A 883 -26.12 12.92 13.72
C VAL A 883 -24.61 13.09 13.89
N PRO A 884 -24.14 14.05 14.72
CA PRO A 884 -22.72 14.22 14.96
C PRO A 884 -22.14 12.97 15.64
N HIS A 885 -20.83 12.77 15.53
CA HIS A 885 -20.17 11.63 16.17
C HIS A 885 -20.37 11.67 17.69
N PRO A 886 -20.57 10.50 18.35
CA PRO A 886 -20.62 10.43 19.80
C PRO A 886 -19.26 10.86 20.36
N GLU A 887 -19.26 11.96 21.09
CA GLU A 887 -18.12 12.42 21.89
C GLU A 887 -18.61 12.61 23.33
N PRO A 888 -17.74 12.52 24.36
CA PRO A 888 -18.08 12.87 25.73
C PRO A 888 -18.64 14.30 25.86
N ASP A 889 -19.28 14.61 26.99
CA ASP A 889 -19.67 15.99 27.31
C ASP A 889 -18.43 16.90 27.34
N PRO A 890 -18.51 18.11 26.75
CA PRO A 890 -17.36 18.99 26.60
C PRO A 890 -16.87 19.46 27.97
N LYS A 891 -15.56 19.30 28.22
CA LYS A 891 -14.93 19.73 29.47
C LYS A 891 -15.01 21.26 29.64
N PRO A 892 -15.03 21.80 30.87
CA PRO A 892 -14.94 23.23 31.11
C PRO A 892 -13.69 23.82 30.43
N VAL A 893 -13.90 24.76 29.51
CA VAL A 893 -12.82 25.37 28.72
C VAL A 893 -11.89 26.17 29.65
N PRO A 894 -10.56 25.96 29.61
CA PRO A 894 -9.62 26.73 30.40
C PRO A 894 -9.68 28.22 30.04
N ASP A 895 -9.74 29.10 31.04
CA ASP A 895 -9.64 30.56 30.84
C ASP A 895 -8.20 30.93 30.44
N ARG A 896 -7.95 30.94 29.13
CA ARG A 896 -6.73 31.48 28.53
C ARG A 896 -6.89 32.96 28.26
N SER A 897 -6.75 33.78 29.31
CA SER A 897 -6.61 35.23 29.18
C SER A 897 -5.51 35.57 28.15
N ARG A 898 -5.93 36.04 26.97
CA ARG A 898 -5.08 36.10 25.78
C ARG A 898 -3.89 37.04 26.03
N ARG A 899 -2.67 36.52 25.94
CA ARG A 899 -1.45 37.33 26.12
C ARG A 899 -1.36 38.32 24.97
N ALA A 900 -1.30 39.62 25.26
CA ALA A 900 -1.23 40.64 24.21
C ALA A 900 0.02 40.42 23.34
N ARG A 901 -0.17 40.18 22.03
CA ARG A 901 0.94 39.88 21.12
C ARG A 901 1.89 41.08 21.04
N ASN A 902 3.16 40.86 21.39
CA ASN A 902 4.19 41.90 21.35
C ASN A 902 4.28 42.52 19.94
N PRO A 903 4.27 43.85 19.79
CA PRO A 903 4.45 44.50 18.49
C PRO A 903 5.76 44.06 17.81
N GLY A 904 5.65 43.42 16.66
CA GLY A 904 6.79 42.88 15.89
C GLY A 904 7.12 41.40 16.13
N ALA A 905 6.45 40.71 17.05
CA ALA A 905 6.55 39.25 17.17
C ALA A 905 5.87 38.54 15.98
N PRO A 906 6.38 37.38 15.52
CA PRO A 906 5.71 36.56 14.50
C PRO A 906 4.39 35.99 15.03
N LEU A 907 3.39 35.92 14.15
CA LEU A 907 2.15 35.17 14.37
C LEU A 907 2.49 33.67 14.46
N HIS A 908 2.25 33.05 15.60
CA HIS A 908 2.50 31.63 15.83
C HIS A 908 1.25 30.81 15.53
N VAL A 909 1.27 30.10 14.40
CA VAL A 909 0.17 29.25 13.92
C VAL A 909 0.50 27.79 14.25
N ALA A 910 -0.32 27.15 15.08
CA ALA A 910 -0.27 25.69 15.23
C ALA A 910 -1.16 25.00 14.18
N VAL A 911 -0.83 23.76 13.84
CA VAL A 911 -1.63 22.84 13.03
C VAL A 911 -1.56 21.47 13.70
N VAL A 912 -2.68 20.75 13.81
CA VAL A 912 -2.78 19.53 14.63
C VAL A 912 -3.11 18.29 13.79
N GLY A 913 -2.41 17.18 14.06
CA GLY A 913 -2.69 15.85 13.55
C GLY A 913 -1.76 15.34 12.45
N ALA A 914 -2.22 14.34 11.69
CA ALA A 914 -1.49 13.73 10.58
C ALA A 914 -1.68 14.54 9.29
N ILE A 915 -0.69 15.37 8.93
CA ILE A 915 -0.82 16.34 7.85
C ILE A 915 -0.42 15.74 6.50
N ALA A 916 -1.35 14.97 5.97
CA ALA A 916 -1.38 14.48 4.59
C ALA A 916 -1.81 15.59 3.61
N GLU A 917 -1.81 15.27 2.31
CA GLU A 917 -2.11 16.22 1.23
C GLU A 917 -3.51 16.83 1.35
N HIS A 918 -4.54 16.02 1.61
CA HIS A 918 -5.92 16.47 1.80
C HIS A 918 -6.13 17.28 3.09
N LYS A 919 -5.25 17.11 4.09
CA LYS A 919 -5.15 17.96 5.29
C LYS A 919 -4.37 19.26 5.05
N GLY A 920 -4.00 19.55 3.80
CA GLY A 920 -3.45 20.83 3.37
C GLY A 920 -1.93 20.94 3.37
N TYR A 921 -1.19 19.83 3.39
CA TYR A 921 0.28 19.85 3.38
C TYR A 921 0.88 20.77 2.29
N GLU A 922 0.41 20.68 1.04
CA GLU A 922 0.93 21.47 -0.08
C GLU A 922 0.59 22.98 0.01
N ILE A 923 -0.47 23.38 0.72
CA ILE A 923 -0.77 24.81 0.92
C ILE A 923 0.01 25.37 2.12
N LEU A 924 0.19 24.60 3.20
CA LEU A 924 1.08 24.97 4.32
C LEU A 924 2.54 25.13 3.86
N LEU A 925 3.03 24.22 3.02
CA LEU A 925 4.37 24.31 2.47
C LEU A 925 4.58 25.63 1.71
N ARG A 926 3.60 26.03 0.89
CA ARG A 926 3.64 27.28 0.12
C ARG A 926 3.44 28.50 1.01
N LEU A 927 2.68 28.40 2.11
CA LEU A 927 2.56 29.44 3.13
C LEU A 927 3.91 29.72 3.78
N CYS A 928 4.64 28.68 4.21
CA CYS A 928 6.00 28.82 4.73
C CYS A 928 6.97 29.41 3.70
N GLU A 929 6.93 28.92 2.45
CA GLU A 929 7.74 29.44 1.32
C GLU A 929 7.47 30.93 1.07
N GLN A 930 6.20 31.31 1.03
CA GLN A 930 5.75 32.67 0.74
C GLN A 930 6.05 33.63 1.89
N ALA A 931 5.86 33.20 3.15
CA ALA A 931 6.22 33.98 4.33
C ALA A 931 7.74 34.18 4.43
N ALA A 932 8.54 33.15 4.17
CA ALA A 932 10.01 33.26 4.15
C ALA A 932 10.50 34.18 3.01
N ARG A 933 9.87 34.11 1.83
CA ARG A 933 10.18 34.98 0.67
C ARG A 933 9.94 36.46 0.96
N GLU A 934 8.85 36.78 1.64
CA GLU A 934 8.47 38.17 1.97
C GLU A 934 8.98 38.65 3.34
N ARG A 935 9.64 37.76 4.11
CA ARG A 935 10.02 37.99 5.52
C ARG A 935 8.82 38.35 6.39
N ALA A 936 7.66 37.77 6.08
CA ALA A 936 6.43 38.01 6.80
C ALA A 936 6.51 37.43 8.23
N PRO A 937 5.92 38.10 9.24
CA PRO A 937 6.01 37.69 10.63
C PRO A 937 5.04 36.52 10.91
N LEU A 938 5.40 35.31 10.47
CA LEU A 938 4.65 34.07 10.68
C LEU A 938 5.59 32.90 10.99
N PHE A 939 5.24 32.09 11.99
CA PHE A 939 5.91 30.84 12.34
C PHE A 939 4.87 29.70 12.46
N LEU A 940 5.14 28.57 11.83
CA LEU A 940 4.25 27.40 11.81
C LEU A 940 4.72 26.33 12.80
N THR A 941 3.82 25.63 13.49
CA THR A 941 4.15 24.42 14.25
C THR A 941 3.13 23.33 14.01
N VAL A 942 3.58 22.20 13.47
CA VAL A 942 2.74 21.00 13.33
C VAL A 942 2.88 20.15 14.59
N ILE A 943 1.82 20.11 15.40
CA ILE A 943 1.67 19.17 16.51
C ILE A 943 1.14 17.87 15.90
N GLY A 944 2.05 16.93 15.65
CA GLY A 944 1.82 15.78 14.78
C GLY A 944 2.96 15.57 13.79
N HIS A 945 2.65 14.90 12.68
CA HIS A 945 3.61 14.58 11.62
C HIS A 945 3.11 15.05 10.25
N THR A 946 4.02 15.13 9.27
CA THR A 946 3.71 15.52 7.89
C THR A 946 4.28 14.50 6.91
N ILE A 947 3.73 14.47 5.69
CA ILE A 947 4.18 13.55 4.63
C ILE A 947 5.62 13.80 4.14
N ASP A 948 6.19 14.99 4.35
CA ASP A 948 7.58 15.33 3.96
C ASP A 948 8.15 16.44 4.87
N THR A 949 8.33 16.11 6.16
CA THR A 949 8.83 17.06 7.19
C THR A 949 10.12 17.80 6.77
N PRO A 950 11.15 17.17 6.18
CA PRO A 950 12.35 17.89 5.73
C PRO A 950 12.05 18.99 4.69
N ARG A 951 11.09 18.78 3.79
CA ARG A 951 10.70 19.78 2.79
C ARG A 951 9.92 20.95 3.40
N LEU A 952 9.19 20.75 4.49
CA LEU A 952 8.54 21.84 5.24
C LEU A 952 9.53 22.66 6.07
N LEU A 953 10.42 22.00 6.83
CA LEU A 953 11.37 22.66 7.73
C LEU A 953 12.43 23.53 7.01
N ARG A 954 12.67 23.28 5.71
CA ARG A 954 13.73 23.94 4.91
C ARG A 954 13.68 25.47 4.88
N PHE A 955 12.55 26.07 5.22
CA PHE A 955 12.34 27.52 5.19
C PHE A 955 12.70 28.24 6.51
N GLY A 956 12.95 27.49 7.60
CA GLY A 956 13.33 28.05 8.90
C GLY A 956 12.20 28.72 9.69
N ASN A 957 10.98 28.76 9.17
CA ASN A 957 9.77 29.32 9.81
C ASN A 957 8.70 28.24 10.10
N ALA A 958 9.14 27.00 10.32
CA ALA A 958 8.28 25.87 10.66
C ALA A 958 8.95 24.93 11.68
N ALA A 959 8.13 24.27 12.51
CA ALA A 959 8.50 23.17 13.41
C ALA A 959 7.50 22.01 13.28
N VAL A 960 7.91 20.80 13.66
CA VAL A 960 7.08 19.58 13.66
C VAL A 960 7.42 18.75 14.91
N THR A 961 6.43 18.34 15.70
CA THR A 961 6.66 17.63 16.99
C THR A 961 6.89 16.12 16.83
N GLY A 962 6.28 15.49 15.82
CA GLY A 962 6.22 14.04 15.69
C GLY A 962 4.87 13.46 16.12
N LEU A 963 4.77 12.13 16.13
CA LEU A 963 3.59 11.40 16.62
C LEU A 963 3.32 11.70 18.11
N TYR A 964 2.04 11.74 18.48
CA TYR A 964 1.56 11.97 19.85
C TYR A 964 0.31 11.11 20.11
N ALA A 965 0.06 10.75 21.36
CA ALA A 965 -1.21 10.16 21.81
C ALA A 965 -2.23 11.27 22.13
N PRO A 966 -3.55 11.11 21.88
CA PRO A 966 -4.54 12.18 22.03
C PRO A 966 -4.51 12.92 23.38
N GLU A 967 -4.16 12.21 24.44
CA GLU A 967 -4.06 12.71 25.82
C GLU A 967 -2.90 13.72 26.01
N GLU A 968 -1.90 13.69 25.14
CA GLU A 968 -0.76 14.61 25.14
C GLU A 968 -1.09 15.95 24.46
N LEU A 969 -2.11 16.01 23.61
CA LEU A 969 -2.42 17.20 22.79
C LEU A 969 -2.68 18.48 23.62
N PRO A 970 -3.42 18.47 24.75
CA PRO A 970 -3.60 19.67 25.57
C PRO A 970 -2.28 20.18 26.16
N ARG A 971 -1.34 19.29 26.46
CA ARG A 971 0.02 19.63 26.91
C ARG A 971 0.86 20.19 25.77
N LEU A 972 0.89 19.52 24.61
CA LEU A 972 1.68 19.95 23.46
C LEU A 972 1.21 21.31 22.92
N LEU A 973 -0.09 21.59 22.95
CA LEU A 973 -0.64 22.91 22.67
C LEU A 973 -0.17 23.95 23.69
N ALA A 974 -0.20 23.63 24.99
CA ALA A 974 0.27 24.53 26.05
C ALA A 974 1.79 24.77 26.05
N GLU A 975 2.59 23.80 25.62
CA GLU A 975 4.05 23.93 25.43
C GLU A 975 4.41 24.71 24.14
N THR A 976 3.54 24.67 23.13
CA THR A 976 3.68 25.44 21.89
C THR A 976 3.23 26.90 22.06
N ASP A 977 2.21 27.13 22.89
CA ASP A 977 1.51 28.40 23.13
C ASP A 977 1.19 29.26 21.88
N PRO A 978 0.49 28.70 20.86
CA PRO A 978 0.22 29.39 19.61
C PRO A 978 -0.84 30.50 19.75
N ASP A 979 -0.71 31.56 18.93
CA ASP A 979 -1.74 32.62 18.82
C ASP A 979 -3.09 32.04 18.37
N LEU A 980 -3.07 31.04 17.49
CA LEU A 980 -4.22 30.33 16.94
C LEU A 980 -3.85 28.94 16.40
N VAL A 981 -4.85 28.06 16.27
CA VAL A 981 -4.69 26.76 15.60
C VAL A 981 -5.43 26.76 14.26
N PHE A 982 -4.74 26.42 13.16
CA PHE A 982 -5.31 26.37 11.82
C PHE A 982 -5.61 24.93 11.39
N LEU A 983 -6.85 24.69 10.96
CA LEU A 983 -7.31 23.46 10.32
C LEU A 983 -7.21 23.65 8.79
N PRO A 984 -6.16 23.11 8.12
CA PRO A 984 -5.82 23.48 6.75
C PRO A 984 -6.50 22.59 5.69
N SER A 985 -7.48 21.78 6.09
CA SER A 985 -8.13 20.77 5.24
C SER A 985 -8.65 21.36 3.93
N VAL A 986 -8.03 20.96 2.82
CA VAL A 986 -8.33 21.43 1.45
C VAL A 986 -9.49 20.66 0.81
N TRP A 987 -10.33 20.05 1.64
CA TRP A 987 -11.48 19.21 1.31
C TRP A 987 -12.62 19.47 2.30
N PRO A 988 -13.89 19.19 1.94
CA PRO A 988 -15.03 19.34 2.84
C PRO A 988 -15.06 18.22 3.89
N GLU A 989 -14.16 18.33 4.86
CA GLU A 989 -14.03 17.40 5.98
C GLU A 989 -15.38 17.16 6.68
N THR A 990 -15.82 15.91 6.69
CA THR A 990 -17.16 15.46 7.10
C THR A 990 -17.40 15.54 8.61
N TYR A 991 -16.36 15.29 9.40
CA TYR A 991 -16.30 15.52 10.85
C TYR A 991 -14.85 15.78 11.27
N SER A 992 -14.64 16.42 12.41
CA SER A 992 -13.30 16.65 12.96
C SER A 992 -13.29 16.61 14.49
N TYR A 993 -12.78 15.51 15.06
CA TYR A 993 -12.51 15.37 16.51
C TYR A 993 -11.46 16.40 16.97
N VAL A 994 -10.49 16.72 16.12
CA VAL A 994 -9.42 17.68 16.39
C VAL A 994 -9.97 19.08 16.69
N LEU A 995 -11.08 19.48 16.05
CA LEU A 995 -11.77 20.74 16.39
C LEU A 995 -12.32 20.73 17.82
N SER A 996 -12.86 19.60 18.28
CA SER A 996 -13.34 19.43 19.66
C SER A 996 -12.16 19.48 20.65
N GLU A 997 -11.06 18.82 20.34
CA GLU A 997 -9.85 18.75 21.18
C GLU A 997 -9.15 20.13 21.32
N ILE A 998 -9.06 20.91 20.23
CA ILE A 998 -8.55 22.29 20.25
C ILE A 998 -9.42 23.19 21.15
N ARG A 999 -10.75 23.02 21.09
CA ARG A 999 -11.71 23.79 21.88
C ARG A 999 -11.65 23.44 23.37
N GLU A 1000 -11.55 22.16 23.73
CA GLU A 1000 -11.30 21.75 25.11
C GLU A 1000 -9.97 22.26 25.65
N ALA A 1001 -8.93 22.38 24.80
CA ALA A 1001 -7.66 22.98 25.17
C ALA A 1001 -7.70 24.52 25.33
N GLY A 1002 -8.80 25.17 24.96
CA GLY A 1002 -9.02 26.62 25.09
C GLY A 1002 -8.38 27.48 24.00
N TYR A 1003 -8.02 26.90 22.83
CA TYR A 1003 -7.38 27.65 21.75
C TYR A 1003 -8.36 28.09 20.65
N PRO A 1004 -8.17 29.28 20.06
CA PRO A 1004 -9.02 29.76 18.98
C PRO A 1004 -8.66 29.10 17.65
N THR A 1005 -9.69 28.66 16.93
CA THR A 1005 -9.50 27.89 15.68
C THR A 1005 -9.66 28.76 14.44
N VAL A 1006 -8.87 28.52 13.41
CA VAL A 1006 -9.10 29.02 12.06
C VAL A 1006 -9.35 27.82 11.15
N ALA A 1007 -10.30 27.93 10.23
CA ALA A 1007 -10.51 26.90 9.19
C ALA A 1007 -10.82 27.55 7.84
N PHE A 1008 -10.62 26.80 6.76
CA PHE A 1008 -11.26 27.14 5.50
C PHE A 1008 -12.79 27.04 5.63
N ASP A 1009 -13.52 27.90 4.92
CA ASP A 1009 -14.98 27.84 4.84
C ASP A 1009 -15.45 26.67 3.96
N LEU A 1010 -15.30 25.46 4.50
CA LEU A 1010 -15.46 24.19 3.79
C LEU A 1010 -15.68 23.04 4.81
N GLY A 1011 -16.72 22.22 4.60
CA GLY A 1011 -16.99 21.05 5.44
C GLY A 1011 -17.55 21.34 6.83
N ALA A 1012 -17.66 20.29 7.64
CA ALA A 1012 -18.13 20.32 9.01
C ALA A 1012 -17.33 21.23 9.96
N PRO A 1013 -16.01 21.44 9.83
CA PRO A 1013 -15.31 22.43 10.65
C PRO A 1013 -15.90 23.84 10.48
N ALA A 1014 -16.29 24.21 9.26
CA ALA A 1014 -16.90 25.51 8.98
C ALA A 1014 -18.38 25.62 9.40
N GLU A 1015 -19.10 24.51 9.43
CA GLU A 1015 -20.44 24.40 10.02
C GLU A 1015 -20.37 24.59 11.55
N ARG A 1016 -19.47 23.85 12.20
CA ARG A 1016 -19.25 23.85 13.65
C ARG A 1016 -18.64 25.15 14.18
N ILE A 1017 -17.82 25.86 13.41
CA ILE A 1017 -17.32 27.20 13.80
C ILE A 1017 -18.41 28.26 13.70
N ARG A 1018 -19.35 28.17 12.74
CA ARG A 1018 -20.54 29.03 12.71
C ARG A 1018 -21.47 28.78 13.90
N ALA A 1019 -21.70 27.51 14.26
CA ALA A 1019 -22.67 27.13 15.27
C ALA A 1019 -22.17 27.33 16.72
N GLU A 1020 -20.92 26.99 17.02
CA GLU A 1020 -20.35 26.99 18.38
C GLU A 1020 -19.43 28.22 18.65
N GLY A 1021 -19.07 28.99 17.62
CA GLY A 1021 -18.11 30.10 17.73
C GLY A 1021 -16.67 29.66 17.99
N GLY A 1022 -15.88 30.51 18.65
CA GLY A 1022 -14.50 30.22 19.04
C GLY A 1022 -13.46 30.24 17.91
N GLY A 1023 -13.77 30.86 16.77
CA GLY A 1023 -12.89 30.80 15.61
C GLY A 1023 -13.26 31.66 14.42
N HIS A 1024 -12.35 31.70 13.44
CA HIS A 1024 -12.48 32.44 12.19
C HIS A 1024 -12.60 31.50 10.98
N LEU A 1025 -13.35 31.93 9.96
CA LEU A 1025 -13.45 31.22 8.69
C LEU A 1025 -12.86 32.07 7.56
N ILE A 1026 -12.01 31.45 6.75
CA ILE A 1026 -11.36 32.08 5.60
C ILE A 1026 -11.81 31.38 4.29
N PRO A 1027 -12.03 32.12 3.18
CA PRO A 1027 -12.42 31.51 1.91
C PRO A 1027 -11.39 30.45 1.44
N PRO A 1028 -11.83 29.26 0.95
CA PRO A 1028 -10.91 28.23 0.46
C PRO A 1028 -10.02 28.75 -0.67
N THR A 1029 -8.71 28.84 -0.42
CA THR A 1029 -7.73 29.37 -1.39
C THR A 1029 -6.57 28.40 -1.66
N ARG A 1030 -6.15 28.36 -2.93
CA ARG A 1030 -4.93 27.67 -3.39
C ARG A 1030 -3.72 28.62 -3.46
N ASP A 1031 -3.94 29.91 -3.20
CA ASP A 1031 -2.95 30.97 -3.23
C ASP A 1031 -2.41 31.24 -1.82
N ALA A 1032 -1.10 31.03 -1.65
CA ALA A 1032 -0.42 31.16 -0.37
C ALA A 1032 -0.23 32.62 0.09
N LYS A 1033 -0.24 33.60 -0.83
CA LYS A 1033 -0.21 35.03 -0.48
C LYS A 1033 -1.56 35.46 0.06
N VAL A 1034 -2.65 35.04 -0.58
CA VAL A 1034 -4.01 35.28 -0.07
C VAL A 1034 -4.22 34.63 1.30
N LEU A 1035 -3.72 33.41 1.51
CA LEU A 1035 -3.76 32.76 2.82
C LEU A 1035 -2.90 33.49 3.88
N LEU A 1036 -1.69 33.92 3.52
CA LEU A 1036 -0.80 34.67 4.41
C LEU A 1036 -1.41 36.01 4.83
N ASP A 1037 -1.95 36.76 3.88
CA ASP A 1037 -2.62 38.04 4.13
C ASP A 1037 -3.86 37.84 5.01
N ALA A 1038 -4.67 36.81 4.74
CA ALA A 1038 -5.85 36.49 5.54
C ALA A 1038 -5.47 36.17 7.00
N LEU A 1039 -4.47 35.31 7.22
CA LEU A 1039 -4.00 34.93 8.57
C LEU A 1039 -3.40 36.13 9.33
N LEU A 1040 -2.63 36.98 8.67
CA LEU A 1040 -2.04 38.18 9.29
C LEU A 1040 -3.06 39.29 9.57
N ALA A 1041 -4.19 39.30 8.87
CA ALA A 1041 -5.29 40.26 9.05
C ALA A 1041 -6.36 39.80 10.07
N LEU A 1042 -6.25 38.61 10.66
CA LEU A 1042 -7.21 38.14 11.67
C LEU A 1042 -7.14 39.00 12.94
N GLY A 1043 -8.30 39.58 13.31
CA GLY A 1043 -8.51 40.18 14.62
C GLY A 1043 -8.79 39.13 15.71
N ASP A 1044 -9.29 39.58 16.86
CA ASP A 1044 -9.70 38.66 17.92
C ASP A 1044 -10.88 37.76 17.46
N PRO A 1045 -10.86 36.47 17.81
CA PRO A 1045 -11.90 35.52 17.46
C PRO A 1045 -13.17 35.76 18.29
N PRO A 1046 -14.37 35.44 17.76
CA PRO A 1046 -15.59 35.43 18.55
C PRO A 1046 -15.46 34.42 19.70
N ALA A 1047 -16.04 34.74 20.86
CA ALA A 1047 -16.02 33.86 22.03
C ALA A 1047 -16.61 32.47 21.73
N LEU A 1048 -16.11 31.46 22.45
CA LEU A 1048 -16.72 30.13 22.46
C LEU A 1048 -18.10 30.21 23.12
N THR A 1049 -19.13 29.73 22.43
CA THR A 1049 -20.46 29.53 23.01
C THR A 1049 -20.58 28.06 23.39
N PRO A 1050 -20.79 27.71 24.68
CA PRO A 1050 -21.01 26.33 25.07
C PRO A 1050 -22.32 25.80 24.48
N VAL A 1051 -22.23 25.00 23.41
CA VAL A 1051 -23.39 24.31 22.83
C VAL A 1051 -23.54 22.95 23.54
N PRO A 1052 -24.64 22.72 24.28
CA PRO A 1052 -24.86 21.45 24.94
C PRO A 1052 -25.04 20.34 23.90
N ARG A 1053 -24.33 19.23 24.08
CA ARG A 1053 -24.46 18.05 23.22
C ARG A 1053 -25.74 17.28 23.61
N PRO A 1054 -26.45 16.65 22.65
CA PRO A 1054 -27.54 15.76 23.00
C PRO A 1054 -26.97 14.52 23.73
N PRO A 1055 -27.45 14.18 24.93
CA PRO A 1055 -26.84 13.12 25.74
C PRO A 1055 -27.09 11.74 25.13
N VAL A 1056 -26.04 11.08 24.66
CA VAL A 1056 -26.10 9.72 24.11
C VAL A 1056 -26.06 8.70 25.25
N LEU A 1057 -27.22 8.47 25.88
CA LEU A 1057 -27.34 7.68 27.12
C LEU A 1057 -27.14 6.16 26.95
N ASN A 1058 -27.33 5.61 25.75
CA ASN A 1058 -27.14 4.20 25.40
C ASN A 1058 -27.20 3.99 23.89
N LEU A 1059 -26.72 2.84 23.43
CA LEU A 1059 -26.67 2.44 22.03
C LEU A 1059 -28.06 2.32 21.40
N GLU A 1060 -29.06 1.83 22.14
CA GLU A 1060 -30.44 1.76 21.65
C GLU A 1060 -31.09 3.14 21.53
N ALA A 1061 -30.71 4.11 22.37
CA ALA A 1061 -31.13 5.51 22.22
C ALA A 1061 -30.45 6.17 21.02
N TYR A 1062 -29.16 5.87 20.77
CA TYR A 1062 -28.46 6.32 19.57
C TYR A 1062 -29.17 5.84 18.30
N TYR A 1063 -29.39 4.53 18.14
CA TYR A 1063 -30.02 3.99 16.93
C TYR A 1063 -31.44 4.52 16.70
N ARG A 1064 -32.28 4.59 17.74
CA ARG A 1064 -33.63 5.19 17.64
C ARG A 1064 -33.60 6.68 17.24
N ALA A 1065 -32.61 7.46 17.69
CA ALA A 1065 -32.43 8.85 17.27
C ALA A 1065 -31.99 8.97 15.79
N CYS A 1066 -31.38 7.91 15.24
CA CYS A 1066 -31.00 7.80 13.83
C CYS A 1066 -32.10 7.20 12.94
N GLY A 1067 -33.22 6.76 13.51
CA GLY A 1067 -34.30 6.07 12.79
C GLY A 1067 -34.08 4.57 12.54
N PHE A 1068 -33.21 3.91 13.33
CA PHE A 1068 -32.81 2.51 13.20
C PHE A 1068 -33.20 1.66 14.43
#